data_AF-A0AAV4W3D8-F1
#
_entry.id   AF-A0AAV4W3D8-F1
#
_cell.length_a   1.000
_cell.length_b   1.000
_cell.length_c   1.000
_cell.angle_alpha   90.00
_cell.angle_beta   90.00
_cell.angle_gamma   90.00
#
_symmetry.space_group_name_H-M   'P 1'
#
loop_
_entity.id
_entity.type
_entity.pdbx_description
1 polymer ?
#
loop_
_entity_poly.entity_id
_entity_poly.type
_entity_poly.pdbx_seq_one_letter_code
_entity_poly.pdbx_strand_id
1 'polypeptide(L)'
;MEGSEVTRSYDDVDRLLQVNEFSDPSSKDIKHLQKELRRLQTELDECRSLVTVAECEKENVVESEERKRKEEVASIQKIMEETIAEAVRNESSRYEKELNQMQRTNEKLEGELQELKNKEKTDLSREGVIAAVTKSLKRVGNLGGPLPFTSSTGESIENLEESMRKAQEDAEMLKSLVVPLEEEIKALKDKLRSTDEQLRVYETAFANLVKGLGSDSLSEMIKGKGPAEVVEHLDEKLTSLSQGLQAEKASRSDLEMYVAVLNTQKAVMQEDMDKIKLELQEICQLLEKEKKEHVQLKRTWQMANDQFLEAQRLQIMDMRRMQSVLTSEQQRQIAEAKKRDERKMELERQMKNIEKKDNEEKTNEDKGRTSPFSRPSSAKLVKNSPVMNHKLSNTIRLGQDLDLNINSSTRARSIPDNLNLAENIFSEKRSLSSSALNGMSKDSVKNNSLLPVNSPPVTEVQMTPTSPKKVPSLTQDQLKALSDLTPEIEARRSLIDNARAELESCSLIGKRLVSESAWQQLEEEVGQLFKMREEFEKTFGQIKNTYDVCHKELKEYQTTVVVERDIFKRELEKVQNENDVLLGKHIAKAQQMRNEDINLPDTTEELQFYCLQKQEELITIKAAKENMEEALKGDIQMLKNQLMGEQTTKERLEDTYTQELDNLREKLGILESVQQELKLQQSQNDELDKRINALLEDLKTREEKISHLQAQIEELLAAK
;
A
#
# COMPACT_ATOMS: atom_id res chain seq x y z
N MET A 1 85.87 121.07 10.31
CA MET A 1 84.97 120.05 9.76
C MET A 1 85.29 118.74 10.45
N GLU A 2 84.28 117.91 10.65
CA GLU A 2 84.35 116.51 11.10
C GLU A 2 84.65 116.26 12.58
N GLY A 3 83.70 115.62 13.26
CA GLY A 3 83.88 115.09 14.62
C GLY A 3 82.62 115.10 15.48
N SER A 4 81.48 114.55 15.03
CA SER A 4 80.37 114.21 15.94
C SER A 4 79.27 113.29 15.36
N GLU A 5 79.60 112.35 14.45
CA GLU A 5 78.59 111.42 13.89
C GLU A 5 78.91 109.92 14.08
N VAL A 6 80.03 109.55 14.70
CA VAL A 6 80.47 108.14 14.74
C VAL A 6 79.96 107.36 15.96
N THR A 7 79.42 108.00 17.00
CA THR A 7 78.99 107.31 18.23
C THR A 7 77.53 106.85 18.25
N ARG A 8 76.68 107.27 17.30
CA ARG A 8 75.29 106.79 17.21
C ARG A 8 75.10 105.52 16.39
N SER A 9 76.11 105.13 15.60
CA SER A 9 76.02 103.93 14.75
C SER A 9 76.35 102.62 15.48
N TYR A 10 77.01 102.67 16.65
CA TYR A 10 77.39 101.45 17.39
C TYR A 10 76.27 100.95 18.33
N ASP A 11 75.46 101.85 18.92
CA ASP A 11 74.30 101.45 19.74
C ASP A 11 73.15 100.83 18.91
N ASP A 12 73.02 101.20 17.63
CA ASP A 12 72.01 100.62 16.73
C ASP A 12 72.45 99.24 16.20
N VAL A 13 73.75 98.97 16.08
CA VAL A 13 74.27 97.66 15.66
C VAL A 13 74.15 96.62 16.78
N ASP A 14 74.37 97.01 18.04
CA ASP A 14 74.15 96.12 19.20
C ASP A 14 72.65 95.83 19.44
N ARG A 15 71.76 96.81 19.19
CA ARG A 15 70.30 96.54 19.18
C ARG A 15 69.88 95.63 18.03
N LEU A 16 70.49 95.74 16.86
CA LEU A 16 70.22 94.86 15.72
C LEU A 16 70.75 93.43 15.93
N LEU A 17 71.91 93.27 16.58
CA LEU A 17 72.46 91.95 16.95
C LEU A 17 71.61 91.28 18.04
N GLN A 18 71.12 92.04 19.02
CA GLN A 18 70.24 91.51 20.07
C GLN A 18 68.85 91.14 19.52
N VAL A 19 68.31 91.89 18.55
CA VAL A 19 67.08 91.51 17.83
C VAL A 19 67.28 90.25 16.95
N ASN A 20 68.49 90.04 16.42
CA ASN A 20 68.82 88.84 15.64
C ASN A 20 68.92 87.58 16.52
N GLU A 21 69.48 87.68 17.74
CA GLU A 21 69.53 86.59 18.73
C GLU A 21 68.16 86.20 19.27
N PHE A 22 67.21 87.14 19.38
CA PHE A 22 65.80 86.85 19.74
C PHE A 22 64.95 86.34 18.57
N SER A 23 65.36 86.61 17.32
CA SER A 23 64.69 86.14 16.10
C SER A 23 65.00 84.66 15.79
N ASP A 24 66.19 84.18 16.15
CA ASP A 24 66.65 82.82 15.91
C ASP A 24 65.88 81.70 16.66
N PRO A 25 65.53 81.83 17.95
CA PRO A 25 64.69 80.84 18.64
C PRO A 25 63.27 80.83 18.06
N SER A 26 62.71 82.00 17.75
CA SER A 26 61.40 82.13 17.08
C SER A 26 61.40 81.47 15.68
N SER A 27 62.48 81.62 14.91
CA SER A 27 62.67 80.98 13.60
C SER A 27 62.79 79.45 13.70
N LYS A 28 63.48 78.93 14.73
CA LYS A 28 63.56 77.49 15.01
C LYS A 28 62.21 76.91 15.42
N ASP A 29 61.46 77.62 16.27
CA ASP A 29 60.14 77.21 16.72
C ASP A 29 59.12 77.22 15.56
N ILE A 30 59.16 78.22 14.68
CA ILE A 30 58.34 78.26 13.47
C ILE A 30 58.66 77.08 12.54
N LYS A 31 59.94 76.74 12.35
CA LYS A 31 60.35 75.57 11.55
C LYS A 31 59.91 74.26 12.19
N HIS A 32 59.97 74.15 13.51
CA HIS A 32 59.50 72.98 14.26
C HIS A 32 57.98 72.83 14.12
N LEU A 33 57.22 73.90 14.34
CA LEU A 33 55.76 73.93 14.15
C LEU A 33 55.37 73.60 12.71
N GLN A 34 56.09 74.10 11.70
CA GLN A 34 55.86 73.73 10.29
C GLN A 34 56.16 72.25 10.00
N LYS A 35 57.12 71.65 10.71
CA LYS A 35 57.42 70.22 10.58
C LYS A 35 56.35 69.36 11.26
N GLU A 36 55.91 69.75 12.46
CA GLU A 36 54.78 69.14 13.17
C GLU A 36 53.48 69.25 12.37
N LEU A 37 53.18 70.42 11.80
CA LEU A 37 51.98 70.63 10.98
C LEU A 37 52.02 69.73 9.74
N ARG A 38 53.18 69.60 9.08
CA ARG A 38 53.34 68.64 7.98
C ARG A 38 53.18 67.18 8.43
N ARG A 39 53.69 66.80 9.61
CA ARG A 39 53.53 65.44 10.16
C ARG A 39 52.07 65.14 10.47
N LEU A 40 51.36 66.05 11.15
CA LEU A 40 49.95 65.92 11.45
C LEU A 40 49.09 65.89 10.18
N GLN A 41 49.50 66.62 9.14
CA GLN A 41 48.83 66.60 7.85
C GLN A 41 48.98 65.25 7.15
N THR A 42 50.18 64.66 7.17
CA THR A 42 50.40 63.31 6.64
C THR A 42 49.64 62.24 7.43
N GLU A 43 49.60 62.35 8.77
CA GLU A 43 48.84 61.42 9.61
C GLU A 43 47.32 61.56 9.38
N LEU A 44 46.82 62.77 9.14
CA LEU A 44 45.42 63.00 8.80
C LEU A 44 45.07 62.40 7.43
N ASP A 45 45.93 62.58 6.44
CA ASP A 45 45.71 62.03 5.10
C ASP A 45 45.83 60.49 5.09
N GLU A 46 46.72 59.93 5.90
CA GLU A 46 46.86 58.48 6.12
C GLU A 46 45.63 57.91 6.86
N CYS A 47 45.16 58.56 7.92
CA CYS A 47 43.91 58.21 8.60
C CYS A 47 42.71 58.26 7.65
N ARG A 48 42.62 59.29 6.79
CA ARG A 48 41.56 59.40 5.78
C ARG A 48 41.62 58.25 4.78
N SER A 49 42.81 57.87 4.31
CA SER A 49 43.00 56.73 3.42
C SER A 49 42.63 55.40 4.08
N LEU A 50 42.90 55.22 5.38
CA LEU A 50 42.51 54.01 6.10
C LEU A 50 40.98 53.93 6.28
N VAL A 51 40.33 55.06 6.54
CA VAL A 51 38.86 55.12 6.64
C VAL A 51 38.22 54.76 5.30
N THR A 52 38.70 55.28 4.17
CA THR A 52 38.13 54.93 2.86
C THR A 52 38.32 53.45 2.51
N VAL A 53 39.49 52.87 2.83
CA VAL A 53 39.72 51.42 2.66
C VAL A 53 38.76 50.61 3.53
N ALA A 54 38.60 50.98 4.81
CA ALA A 54 37.68 50.30 5.71
C ALA A 54 36.20 50.43 5.27
N GLU A 55 35.82 51.56 4.67
CA GLU A 55 34.50 51.76 4.08
C GLU A 55 34.29 50.86 2.86
N CYS A 56 35.26 50.78 1.94
CA CYS A 56 35.20 49.88 0.78
C CYS A 56 35.18 48.39 1.19
N GLU A 57 35.99 48.00 2.18
CA GLU A 57 35.99 46.62 2.70
C GLU A 57 34.65 46.25 3.34
N LYS A 58 34.08 47.15 4.16
CA LYS A 58 32.75 46.96 4.73
C LYS A 58 31.69 46.83 3.64
N GLU A 59 31.71 47.67 2.62
CA GLU A 59 30.76 47.63 1.50
C GLU A 59 30.86 46.31 0.73
N ASN A 60 32.09 45.85 0.43
CA ASN A 60 32.32 44.55 -0.21
C ASN A 60 31.80 43.37 0.62
N VAL A 61 32.02 43.38 1.94
CA VAL A 61 31.51 42.32 2.83
C VAL A 61 29.98 42.32 2.85
N VAL A 62 29.36 43.50 2.99
CA VAL A 62 27.89 43.64 2.96
C VAL A 62 27.32 43.13 1.63
N GLU A 63 27.90 43.53 0.50
CA GLU A 63 27.45 43.10 -0.82
C GLU A 63 27.63 41.59 -1.01
N SER A 64 28.70 41.00 -0.44
CA SER A 64 28.92 39.56 -0.47
C SER A 64 27.87 38.78 0.31
N GLU A 65 27.49 39.29 1.49
CA GLU A 65 26.48 38.68 2.35
C GLU A 65 25.08 38.87 1.78
N GLU A 66 24.78 40.01 1.15
CA GLU A 66 23.52 40.20 0.41
C GLU A 66 23.40 39.24 -0.77
N ARG A 67 24.49 38.99 -1.50
CA ARG A 67 24.51 38.02 -2.61
C ARG A 67 24.24 36.61 -2.12
N LYS A 68 24.91 36.17 -1.06
CA LYS A 68 24.66 34.86 -0.44
C LYS A 68 23.22 34.71 0.02
N ARG A 69 22.65 35.73 0.70
CA ARG A 69 21.23 35.70 1.10
C ARG A 69 20.29 35.60 -0.10
N LYS A 70 20.58 36.32 -1.20
CA LYS A 70 19.79 36.21 -2.44
C LYS A 70 19.88 34.81 -3.05
N GLU A 71 21.07 34.22 -3.08
CA GLU A 71 21.29 32.86 -3.59
C GLU A 71 20.60 31.80 -2.71
N GLU A 72 20.69 31.91 -1.38
CA GLU A 72 19.99 31.03 -0.43
C GLU A 72 18.47 31.12 -0.57
N VAL A 73 17.92 32.34 -0.68
CA VAL A 73 16.48 32.54 -0.91
C VAL A 73 16.05 31.94 -2.24
N ALA A 74 16.83 32.13 -3.32
CA ALA A 74 16.54 31.53 -4.61
C ALA A 74 16.60 29.99 -4.57
N SER A 75 17.57 29.42 -3.84
CA SER A 75 17.68 27.98 -3.64
C SER A 75 16.49 27.42 -2.86
N ILE A 76 16.08 28.08 -1.78
CA ILE A 76 14.93 27.66 -0.96
C ILE A 76 13.64 27.76 -1.78
N GLN A 77 13.45 28.84 -2.53
CA GLN A 77 12.30 29.01 -3.42
C GLN A 77 12.25 27.89 -4.47
N LYS A 78 13.39 27.53 -5.07
CA LYS A 78 13.46 26.43 -6.04
C LYS A 78 13.10 25.08 -5.42
N ILE A 79 13.64 24.75 -4.25
CA ILE A 79 13.32 23.50 -3.55
C ILE A 79 11.83 23.45 -3.20
N MET A 80 11.26 24.57 -2.76
CA MET A 80 9.83 24.67 -2.46
C MET A 80 8.96 24.49 -3.73
N GLU A 81 9.34 25.12 -4.85
CA GLU A 81 8.66 24.93 -6.14
C GLU A 81 8.74 23.48 -6.63
N GLU A 82 9.91 22.84 -6.53
CA GLU A 82 10.07 21.41 -6.87
C GLU A 82 9.23 20.52 -5.96
N THR A 83 9.18 20.80 -4.65
CA THR A 83 8.37 20.05 -3.68
C THR A 83 6.88 20.19 -3.98
N ILE A 84 6.41 21.40 -4.29
CA ILE A 84 5.01 21.65 -4.68
C ILE A 84 4.70 20.94 -6.01
N ALA A 85 5.59 21.05 -7.00
CA ALA A 85 5.41 20.40 -8.30
C ALA A 85 5.40 18.87 -8.19
N GLU A 86 6.17 18.29 -7.26
CA GLU A 86 6.17 16.86 -6.98
C GLU A 86 4.89 16.43 -6.22
N ALA A 87 4.44 17.20 -5.24
CA ALA A 87 3.17 16.96 -4.57
C ALA A 87 1.99 16.97 -5.55
N VAL A 88 1.92 17.99 -6.42
CA VAL A 88 0.89 18.10 -7.47
C VAL A 88 0.95 16.93 -8.46
N ARG A 89 2.15 16.50 -8.87
CA ARG A 89 2.31 15.32 -9.74
C ARG A 89 1.83 14.03 -9.06
N ASN A 90 2.15 13.86 -7.79
CA ASN A 90 1.74 12.68 -7.01
C ASN A 90 0.22 12.64 -6.83
N GLU A 91 -0.41 13.76 -6.48
CA GLU A 91 -1.87 13.87 -6.39
C GLU A 91 -2.53 13.63 -7.75
N SER A 92 -2.01 14.22 -8.82
CA SER A 92 -2.53 14.01 -10.18
C SER A 92 -2.46 12.54 -10.60
N SER A 93 -1.33 11.87 -10.33
CA SER A 93 -1.17 10.43 -10.61
C SER A 93 -2.12 9.57 -9.78
N ARG A 94 -2.40 9.96 -8.52
CA ARG A 94 -3.36 9.25 -7.67
C ARG A 94 -4.78 9.39 -8.22
N TYR A 95 -5.21 10.60 -8.57
CA TYR A 95 -6.53 10.82 -9.17
C TYR A 95 -6.68 10.12 -10.52
N GLU A 96 -5.64 10.08 -11.34
CA GLU A 96 -5.66 9.35 -12.61
C GLU A 96 -5.82 7.84 -12.39
N LYS A 97 -5.18 7.26 -11.37
CA LYS A 97 -5.38 5.85 -10.99
C LYS A 97 -6.80 5.57 -10.50
N GLU A 98 -7.35 6.43 -9.64
CA GLU A 98 -8.74 6.31 -9.16
C GLU A 98 -9.73 6.43 -10.32
N LEU A 99 -9.52 7.38 -11.25
CA LEU A 99 -10.37 7.57 -12.43
C LEU A 99 -10.32 6.36 -13.37
N ASN A 100 -9.13 5.80 -13.60
CA ASN A 100 -8.97 4.55 -14.37
C ASN A 100 -9.63 3.35 -13.67
N GLN A 101 -9.58 3.27 -12.35
CA GLN A 101 -10.25 2.21 -11.60
C GLN A 101 -11.77 2.33 -11.71
N MET A 102 -12.31 3.55 -11.58
CA MET A 102 -13.74 3.84 -11.75
C MET A 102 -14.21 3.56 -13.19
N GLN A 103 -13.38 3.88 -14.20
CA GLN A 103 -13.66 3.52 -15.59
C GLN A 103 -13.72 2.00 -15.77
N ARG A 104 -12.74 1.24 -15.25
CA ARG A 104 -12.76 -0.23 -15.33
C ARG A 104 -13.95 -0.85 -14.62
N THR A 105 -14.37 -0.30 -13.48
CA THR A 105 -15.58 -0.79 -12.80
C THR A 105 -16.84 -0.47 -13.58
N ASN A 106 -16.92 0.72 -14.20
CA ASN A 106 -18.03 1.06 -15.08
C ASN A 106 -18.06 0.16 -16.32
N GLU A 107 -16.92 -0.10 -16.97
CA GLU A 107 -16.85 -1.03 -18.12
C GLU A 107 -17.28 -2.44 -17.73
N LYS A 108 -16.90 -2.92 -16.54
CA LYS A 108 -17.38 -4.21 -16.01
C LYS A 108 -18.87 -4.21 -15.76
N LEU A 109 -19.40 -3.18 -15.10
CA LEU A 109 -20.84 -3.06 -14.83
C LEU A 109 -21.65 -2.89 -16.13
N GLU A 110 -21.14 -2.16 -17.12
CA GLU A 110 -21.73 -2.06 -18.45
C GLU A 110 -21.71 -3.41 -19.17
N GLY A 111 -20.62 -4.18 -19.04
CA GLY A 111 -20.52 -5.56 -19.52
C GLY A 111 -21.54 -6.48 -18.85
N GLU A 112 -21.66 -6.45 -17.53
CA GLU A 112 -22.65 -7.22 -16.76
C GLU A 112 -24.09 -6.80 -17.11
N LEU A 113 -24.36 -5.50 -17.28
CA LEU A 113 -25.64 -5.00 -17.74
C LEU A 113 -25.95 -5.48 -19.16
N GLN A 114 -24.95 -5.52 -20.05
CA GLN A 114 -25.11 -6.03 -21.40
C GLN A 114 -25.35 -7.54 -21.40
N GLU A 115 -24.66 -8.30 -20.54
CA GLU A 115 -24.91 -9.73 -20.34
C GLU A 115 -26.30 -10.01 -19.77
N LEU A 116 -26.74 -9.25 -18.76
CA LEU A 116 -28.07 -9.35 -18.19
C LEU A 116 -29.13 -8.99 -19.21
N LYS A 117 -28.92 -7.95 -20.02
CA LYS A 117 -29.80 -7.57 -21.12
C LYS A 117 -29.83 -8.63 -22.23
N ASN A 118 -28.72 -9.30 -22.51
CA ASN A 118 -28.67 -10.42 -23.43
C ASN A 118 -29.38 -11.65 -22.86
N LYS A 119 -29.23 -11.93 -21.56
CA LYS A 119 -29.96 -12.98 -20.82
C LYS A 119 -31.46 -12.71 -20.79
N GLU A 120 -31.87 -11.47 -20.51
CA GLU A 120 -33.26 -11.02 -20.57
C GLU A 120 -33.82 -11.16 -22.00
N LYS A 121 -33.03 -10.86 -23.04
CA LYS A 121 -33.45 -11.06 -24.44
C LYS A 121 -33.57 -12.54 -24.83
N THR A 122 -32.72 -13.41 -24.27
CA THR A 122 -32.85 -14.87 -24.44
C THR A 122 -34.02 -15.44 -23.64
N ASP A 123 -34.30 -14.91 -22.45
CA ASP A 123 -35.45 -15.31 -21.62
C ASP A 123 -36.77 -14.77 -22.19
N LEU A 124 -36.80 -13.56 -22.76
CA LEU A 124 -37.93 -13.02 -23.51
C LEU A 124 -38.24 -13.82 -24.79
N SER A 125 -37.24 -14.48 -25.38
CA SER A 125 -37.43 -15.41 -26.50
C SER A 125 -38.00 -16.76 -26.03
N ARG A 126 -37.93 -17.07 -24.73
CA ARG A 126 -38.48 -18.26 -24.09
C ARG A 126 -39.82 -17.99 -23.39
N GLU A 127 -40.11 -16.73 -23.08
CA GLU A 127 -41.23 -16.29 -22.22
C GLU A 127 -42.14 -15.28 -22.95
N GLY A 128 -42.55 -15.61 -24.18
CA GLY A 128 -43.47 -14.79 -24.98
C GLY A 128 -44.92 -14.70 -24.47
N VAL A 129 -45.20 -14.95 -23.19
CA VAL A 129 -46.60 -15.08 -22.70
C VAL A 129 -46.96 -14.24 -21.45
N ILE A 130 -46.03 -13.67 -20.66
CA ILE A 130 -46.38 -13.06 -19.35
C ILE A 130 -45.80 -11.65 -19.11
N ALA A 131 -45.85 -10.75 -20.09
CA ALA A 131 -45.35 -9.37 -19.94
C ALA A 131 -46.45 -8.28 -19.88
N ALA A 132 -47.65 -8.61 -19.42
CA ALA A 132 -48.82 -7.73 -19.53
C ALA A 132 -49.46 -7.21 -18.22
N VAL A 133 -48.98 -7.53 -17.02
CA VAL A 133 -49.76 -7.21 -15.78
C VAL A 133 -49.08 -6.29 -14.76
N THR A 134 -47.80 -5.93 -14.88
CA THR A 134 -47.09 -5.23 -13.78
C THR A 134 -46.86 -3.73 -14.00
N LYS A 135 -47.86 -3.02 -14.54
CA LYS A 135 -47.91 -1.54 -14.51
C LYS A 135 -49.21 -1.06 -13.87
N SER A 136 -49.28 -1.06 -12.53
CA SER A 136 -50.29 -0.29 -11.78
C SER A 136 -49.98 -0.20 -10.27
N LEU A 137 -48.99 0.59 -9.86
CA LEU A 137 -49.03 1.27 -8.54
C LEU A 137 -47.99 2.41 -8.49
N LYS A 138 -48.41 3.61 -8.85
CA LYS A 138 -47.66 4.86 -8.62
C LYS A 138 -48.65 5.95 -8.24
N ARG A 139 -48.95 6.09 -6.93
CA ARG A 139 -49.52 7.31 -6.35
C ARG A 139 -49.52 7.28 -4.81
N VAL A 140 -49.43 8.50 -4.25
CA VAL A 140 -49.50 8.93 -2.83
C VAL A 140 -48.12 8.99 -2.15
N GLY A 141 -47.59 10.11 -1.65
CA GLY A 141 -48.19 11.42 -1.37
C GLY A 141 -47.12 12.52 -1.31
N ASN A 142 -47.52 13.68 -1.80
CA ASN A 142 -46.73 14.90 -1.99
C ASN A 142 -46.78 15.75 -0.72
N LEU A 143 -45.62 16.27 -0.34
CA LEU A 143 -45.35 17.10 0.83
C LEU A 143 -46.13 18.44 0.79
N GLY A 144 -46.71 18.81 1.93
CA GLY A 144 -47.25 20.14 2.18
C GLY A 144 -46.22 21.01 2.92
N GLY A 145 -45.97 22.23 2.43
CA GLY A 145 -45.41 23.33 3.21
C GLY A 145 -46.49 23.97 4.11
N PRO A 146 -46.19 25.02 4.91
CA PRO A 146 -45.59 26.26 4.41
C PRO A 146 -44.60 27.00 5.35
N LEU A 147 -44.01 28.07 4.78
CA LEU A 147 -43.08 29.12 5.27
C LEU A 147 -43.32 29.66 6.70
N PRO A 148 -42.34 30.40 7.29
CA PRO A 148 -42.52 31.87 7.33
C PRO A 148 -41.23 32.73 7.29
N PHE A 149 -41.51 34.02 7.41
CA PHE A 149 -40.82 35.26 7.06
C PHE A 149 -39.77 35.76 8.08
N THR A 150 -39.10 36.84 7.70
CA THR A 150 -37.93 37.49 8.31
C THR A 150 -38.22 38.47 9.45
N SER A 151 -37.17 38.73 10.25
CA SER A 151 -36.73 40.00 10.88
C SER A 151 -36.96 40.30 12.39
N SER A 152 -35.81 40.60 13.04
CA SER A 152 -35.56 41.43 14.24
C SER A 152 -35.93 40.92 15.64
N THR A 153 -34.92 40.77 16.53
CA THR A 153 -34.69 41.55 17.78
C THR A 153 -33.56 40.86 18.59
N GLY A 154 -32.38 41.49 18.66
CA GLY A 154 -31.09 40.80 18.81
C GLY A 154 -30.47 40.64 20.20
N GLU A 155 -31.12 40.87 21.35
CA GLU A 155 -30.41 40.77 22.64
C GLU A 155 -31.18 40.09 23.79
N SER A 156 -32.31 39.45 23.52
CA SER A 156 -33.01 38.60 24.51
C SER A 156 -33.32 37.19 23.98
N ILE A 157 -33.02 36.94 22.71
CA ILE A 157 -33.23 35.65 22.03
C ILE A 157 -32.10 34.68 22.38
N GLU A 158 -30.85 35.13 22.53
CA GLU A 158 -29.71 34.24 22.77
C GLU A 158 -29.87 33.36 24.02
N ASN A 159 -30.47 33.88 25.11
CA ASN A 159 -30.62 33.13 26.35
C ASN A 159 -31.80 32.12 26.33
N LEU A 160 -32.89 32.45 25.62
CA LEU A 160 -33.99 31.50 25.38
C LEU A 160 -33.61 30.46 24.33
N GLU A 161 -32.86 30.86 23.32
CA GLU A 161 -32.33 30.00 22.27
C GLU A 161 -31.32 29.01 22.82
N GLU A 162 -30.44 29.41 23.74
CA GLU A 162 -29.53 28.49 24.45
C GLU A 162 -30.29 27.51 25.37
N SER A 163 -31.35 27.98 26.07
CA SER A 163 -32.20 27.13 26.90
C SER A 163 -33.04 26.14 26.08
N MET A 164 -33.59 26.58 24.95
CA MET A 164 -34.31 25.73 24.00
C MET A 164 -33.35 24.73 23.33
N ARG A 165 -32.13 25.15 22.99
CA ARG A 165 -31.11 24.29 22.41
C ARG A 165 -30.68 23.22 23.42
N LYS A 166 -30.45 23.59 24.68
CA LYS A 166 -30.13 22.64 25.75
C LYS A 166 -31.28 21.67 26.04
N ALA A 167 -32.53 22.13 26.07
CA ALA A 167 -33.69 21.26 26.23
C ALA A 167 -33.88 20.32 25.02
N GLN A 168 -33.50 20.78 23.82
CA GLN A 168 -33.53 19.99 22.59
C GLN A 168 -32.40 18.95 22.56
N GLU A 169 -31.20 19.31 23.01
CA GLU A 169 -30.06 18.42 23.21
C GLU A 169 -30.35 17.37 24.29
N ASP A 170 -30.92 17.75 25.44
CA ASP A 170 -31.33 16.83 26.51
C ASP A 170 -32.44 15.87 26.02
N ALA A 171 -33.41 16.35 25.23
CA ALA A 171 -34.44 15.52 24.63
C ALA A 171 -33.89 14.58 23.54
N GLU A 172 -32.89 15.02 22.78
CA GLU A 172 -32.21 14.21 21.77
C GLU A 172 -31.32 13.15 22.42
N MET A 173 -30.66 13.48 23.53
CA MET A 173 -29.91 12.53 24.36
C MET A 173 -30.84 11.51 25.02
N LEU A 174 -32.01 11.92 25.51
CA LEU A 174 -33.00 10.97 26.01
C LEU A 174 -33.54 10.07 24.89
N LYS A 175 -33.79 10.62 23.69
CA LYS A 175 -34.18 9.81 22.53
C LYS A 175 -33.09 8.82 22.13
N SER A 176 -31.81 9.19 22.22
CA SER A 176 -30.70 8.29 21.88
C SER A 176 -30.57 7.10 22.81
N LEU A 177 -31.11 7.18 24.03
CA LEU A 177 -31.18 6.08 24.99
C LEU A 177 -32.52 5.33 24.96
N VAL A 178 -33.63 6.08 24.89
CA VAL A 178 -34.98 5.52 24.97
C VAL A 178 -35.36 4.79 23.68
N VAL A 179 -35.01 5.31 22.50
CA VAL A 179 -35.37 4.66 21.23
C VAL A 179 -34.71 3.28 21.11
N PRO A 180 -33.40 3.10 21.39
CA PRO A 180 -32.80 1.76 21.41
C PRO A 180 -33.43 0.82 22.44
N LEU A 181 -33.79 1.32 23.62
CA LEU A 181 -34.46 0.52 24.64
C LEU A 181 -35.89 0.14 24.25
N GLU A 182 -36.65 1.04 23.60
CA GLU A 182 -37.98 0.75 23.07
C GLU A 182 -37.91 -0.27 21.92
N GLU A 183 -36.91 -0.16 21.05
CA GLU A 183 -36.62 -1.12 19.98
C GLU A 183 -36.21 -2.48 20.55
N GLU A 184 -35.38 -2.52 21.60
CA GLU A 184 -34.98 -3.74 22.27
C GLU A 184 -36.17 -4.40 23.00
N ILE A 185 -36.99 -3.64 23.71
CA ILE A 185 -38.22 -4.15 24.35
C ILE A 185 -39.19 -4.69 23.29
N LYS A 186 -39.32 -4.01 22.14
CA LYS A 186 -40.15 -4.47 21.04
C LYS A 186 -39.60 -5.76 20.44
N ALA A 187 -38.30 -5.85 20.20
CA ALA A 187 -37.62 -7.04 19.72
C ALA A 187 -37.79 -8.22 20.70
N LEU A 188 -37.68 -7.96 22.01
CA LEU A 188 -37.90 -8.97 23.06
C LEU A 188 -39.36 -9.44 23.10
N LYS A 189 -40.33 -8.53 22.96
CA LYS A 189 -41.76 -8.90 22.88
C LYS A 189 -42.08 -9.70 21.62
N ASP A 190 -41.49 -9.36 20.48
CA ASP A 190 -41.67 -10.09 19.23
C ASP A 190 -41.00 -11.46 19.27
N LYS A 191 -39.83 -11.56 19.91
CA LYS A 191 -39.17 -12.83 20.15
C LYS A 191 -39.98 -13.72 21.09
N LEU A 192 -40.58 -13.16 22.15
CA LEU A 192 -41.46 -13.89 23.06
C LEU A 192 -42.71 -14.41 22.34
N ARG A 193 -43.34 -13.59 21.51
CA ARG A 193 -44.48 -14.02 20.68
C ARG A 193 -44.09 -15.11 19.68
N SER A 194 -42.91 -14.99 19.06
CA SER A 194 -42.40 -16.00 18.14
C SER A 194 -42.13 -17.33 18.86
N THR A 195 -41.58 -17.30 20.07
CA THR A 195 -41.37 -18.52 20.87
C THR A 195 -42.68 -19.14 21.34
N ASP A 196 -43.68 -18.34 21.71
CA ASP A 196 -45.03 -18.83 22.06
C ASP A 196 -45.73 -19.49 20.86
N GLU A 197 -45.65 -18.89 19.66
CA GLU A 197 -46.23 -19.50 18.46
C GLU A 197 -45.48 -20.80 18.09
N GLN A 198 -44.15 -20.83 18.21
CA GLN A 198 -43.39 -22.06 18.01
C GLN A 198 -43.82 -23.16 18.99
N LEU A 199 -43.98 -22.83 20.28
CA LEU A 199 -44.50 -23.76 21.29
C LEU A 199 -45.90 -24.27 20.89
N ARG A 200 -46.79 -23.40 20.43
CA ARG A 200 -48.14 -23.77 19.99
C ARG A 200 -48.13 -24.70 18.77
N VAL A 201 -47.20 -24.48 17.83
CA VAL A 201 -46.98 -25.35 16.67
C VAL A 201 -46.45 -26.71 17.12
N TYR A 202 -45.51 -26.76 18.07
CA TYR A 202 -45.03 -28.02 18.62
C TYR A 202 -46.10 -28.78 19.41
N GLU A 203 -46.92 -28.08 20.21
CA GLU A 203 -48.05 -28.68 20.94
C GLU A 203 -49.10 -29.26 19.99
N THR A 204 -49.43 -28.54 18.91
CA THR A 204 -50.38 -29.03 17.89
C THR A 204 -49.79 -30.16 17.04
N ALA A 205 -48.50 -30.10 16.68
CA ALA A 205 -47.79 -31.18 16.00
C ALA A 205 -47.71 -32.44 16.87
N PHE A 206 -47.45 -32.27 18.17
CA PHE A 206 -47.42 -33.37 19.14
C PHE A 206 -48.82 -33.98 19.33
N ALA A 207 -49.88 -33.16 19.43
CA ALA A 207 -51.25 -33.63 19.49
C ALA A 207 -51.68 -34.43 18.24
N ASN A 208 -51.20 -34.02 17.06
CA ASN A 208 -51.45 -34.73 15.80
C ASN A 208 -50.66 -36.04 15.69
N LEU A 209 -49.42 -36.08 16.19
CA LEU A 209 -48.60 -37.30 16.20
C LEU A 209 -49.17 -38.36 17.15
N VAL A 210 -49.66 -37.95 18.32
CA VAL A 210 -50.34 -38.84 19.29
C VAL A 210 -51.64 -39.41 18.71
N LYS A 211 -52.37 -38.64 17.87
CA LYS A 211 -53.52 -39.16 17.11
C LYS A 211 -53.13 -40.09 15.96
N GLY A 212 -52.01 -39.85 15.29
CA GLY A 212 -51.54 -40.65 14.14
C GLY A 212 -50.95 -42.02 14.51
N LEU A 213 -50.49 -42.20 15.76
CA LEU A 213 -49.93 -43.47 16.28
C LEU A 213 -50.98 -44.37 16.95
N GLY A 214 -52.27 -44.00 16.91
CA GLY A 214 -53.35 -44.80 17.48
C GLY A 214 -53.51 -46.15 16.79
N SER A 215 -53.69 -47.20 17.59
CA SER A 215 -53.97 -48.60 17.22
C SER A 215 -55.14 -48.80 16.23
N ASP A 216 -55.94 -47.77 15.99
CA ASP A 216 -57.12 -47.80 15.14
C ASP A 216 -56.78 -47.82 13.64
N SER A 217 -55.69 -47.17 13.21
CA SER A 217 -55.31 -47.12 11.78
C SER A 217 -54.85 -48.48 11.23
N LEU A 218 -54.21 -49.30 12.07
CA LEU A 218 -53.78 -50.65 11.69
C LEU A 218 -54.98 -51.63 11.66
N SER A 219 -55.93 -51.48 12.59
CA SER A 219 -57.14 -52.30 12.64
C SER A 219 -58.10 -52.04 11.48
N GLU A 220 -58.15 -50.80 10.96
CA GLU A 220 -58.95 -50.44 9.79
C GLU A 220 -58.34 -50.95 8.47
N MET A 221 -57.00 -51.04 8.40
CA MET A 221 -56.26 -51.47 7.22
C MET A 221 -56.26 -52.99 7.00
N ILE A 222 -56.46 -53.78 8.06
CA ILE A 222 -56.53 -55.26 8.03
C ILE A 222 -57.97 -55.74 7.75
N LYS A 223 -58.97 -54.86 7.82
CA LYS A 223 -60.39 -55.24 7.71
C LYS A 223 -60.79 -55.44 6.24
N GLY A 224 -60.80 -56.70 5.79
CA GLY A 224 -61.39 -57.13 4.51
C GLY A 224 -60.45 -57.14 3.30
N LYS A 225 -59.14 -56.93 3.48
CA LYS A 225 -58.12 -57.00 2.41
C LYS A 225 -57.30 -58.29 2.52
N GLY A 226 -56.87 -58.83 1.38
CA GLY A 226 -56.07 -60.07 1.34
C GLY A 226 -54.65 -59.87 1.89
N PRO A 227 -53.97 -60.91 2.38
CA PRO A 227 -52.60 -60.79 2.92
C PRO A 227 -51.60 -60.19 1.94
N ALA A 228 -51.75 -60.48 0.64
CA ALA A 228 -50.91 -59.93 -0.42
C ALA A 228 -51.11 -58.41 -0.62
N GLU A 229 -52.36 -57.93 -0.60
CA GLU A 229 -52.68 -56.49 -0.71
C GLU A 229 -52.20 -55.70 0.51
N VAL A 230 -52.23 -56.31 1.71
CA VAL A 230 -51.71 -55.68 2.93
C VAL A 230 -50.18 -55.57 2.86
N VAL A 231 -49.49 -56.57 2.31
CA VAL A 231 -48.03 -56.53 2.12
C VAL A 231 -47.64 -55.51 1.05
N GLU A 232 -48.33 -55.45 -0.08
CA GLU A 232 -48.10 -54.45 -1.13
C GLU A 232 -48.28 -53.03 -0.61
N HIS A 233 -49.35 -52.77 0.15
CA HIS A 233 -49.59 -51.47 0.77
C HIS A 233 -48.56 -51.13 1.88
N LEU A 234 -48.01 -52.13 2.57
CA LEU A 234 -46.91 -51.91 3.51
C LEU A 234 -45.60 -51.62 2.77
N ASP A 235 -45.35 -52.23 1.61
CA ASP A 235 -44.18 -51.96 0.77
C ASP A 235 -44.26 -50.58 0.10
N GLU A 236 -45.46 -50.15 -0.33
CA GLU A 236 -45.74 -48.78 -0.77
C GLU A 236 -45.51 -47.76 0.35
N LYS A 237 -45.93 -48.07 1.59
CA LYS A 237 -45.62 -47.22 2.75
C LYS A 237 -44.14 -47.19 3.07
N LEU A 238 -43.44 -48.33 2.97
CA LEU A 238 -42.00 -48.42 3.21
C LEU A 238 -41.20 -47.63 2.17
N THR A 239 -41.57 -47.74 0.89
CA THR A 239 -40.96 -46.99 -0.21
C THR A 239 -41.24 -45.50 -0.09
N SER A 240 -42.47 -45.09 0.25
CA SER A 240 -42.81 -43.69 0.53
C SER A 240 -42.01 -43.12 1.71
N LEU A 241 -41.90 -43.87 2.81
CA LEU A 241 -41.10 -43.46 3.96
C LEU A 241 -39.61 -43.38 3.63
N SER A 242 -39.09 -44.31 2.82
CA SER A 242 -37.71 -44.28 2.33
C SER A 242 -37.44 -43.07 1.42
N GLN A 243 -38.40 -42.68 0.58
CA GLN A 243 -38.30 -41.46 -0.23
C GLN A 243 -38.33 -40.19 0.64
N GLY A 244 -39.22 -40.14 1.64
CA GLY A 244 -39.26 -39.04 2.62
C GLY A 244 -37.94 -38.90 3.39
N LEU A 245 -37.34 -40.02 3.81
CA LEU A 245 -36.04 -40.03 4.48
C LEU A 245 -34.91 -39.56 3.55
N GLN A 246 -34.94 -39.91 2.27
CA GLN A 246 -33.96 -39.40 1.29
C GLN A 246 -34.12 -37.90 1.07
N ALA A 247 -35.35 -37.40 0.99
CA ALA A 247 -35.62 -35.96 0.88
C ALA A 247 -35.15 -35.20 2.14
N GLU A 248 -35.33 -35.77 3.33
CA GLU A 248 -34.83 -35.20 4.59
C GLU A 248 -33.30 -35.19 4.66
N LYS A 249 -32.64 -36.25 4.16
CA LYS A 249 -31.17 -36.28 4.06
C LYS A 249 -30.64 -35.22 3.11
N ALA A 250 -31.31 -35.01 1.97
CA ALA A 250 -30.95 -33.97 1.02
C ALA A 250 -31.14 -32.56 1.62
N SER A 251 -32.27 -32.30 2.28
CA SER A 251 -32.52 -31.00 2.92
C SER A 251 -31.57 -30.71 4.08
N ARG A 252 -31.13 -31.76 4.80
CA ARG A 252 -30.08 -31.64 5.82
C ARG A 252 -28.73 -31.26 5.21
N SER A 253 -28.35 -31.86 4.09
CA SER A 253 -27.14 -31.50 3.36
C SER A 253 -27.17 -30.03 2.90
N ASP A 254 -28.32 -29.58 2.40
CA ASP A 254 -28.51 -28.17 2.01
C ASP A 254 -28.40 -27.24 3.22
N LEU A 255 -28.99 -27.61 4.36
CA LEU A 255 -28.89 -26.83 5.60
C LEU A 255 -27.45 -26.76 6.11
N GLU A 256 -26.70 -27.86 6.07
CA GLU A 256 -25.27 -27.90 6.43
C GLU A 256 -24.45 -26.97 5.51
N MET A 257 -24.79 -26.91 4.21
CA MET A 257 -24.19 -25.96 3.27
C MET A 257 -24.56 -24.52 3.60
N TYR A 258 -25.84 -24.21 3.89
CA TYR A 258 -26.25 -22.86 4.33
C TYR A 258 -25.53 -22.43 5.60
N VAL A 259 -25.39 -23.33 6.59
CA VAL A 259 -24.63 -23.05 7.82
C VAL A 259 -23.15 -22.81 7.50
N ALA A 260 -22.55 -23.55 6.59
CA ALA A 260 -21.18 -23.32 6.15
C ALA A 260 -21.01 -21.94 5.49
N VAL A 261 -21.93 -21.55 4.60
CA VAL A 261 -21.93 -20.22 3.96
C VAL A 261 -22.09 -19.11 4.99
N LEU A 262 -23.03 -19.25 5.94
CA LEU A 262 -23.22 -18.27 7.01
C LEU A 262 -21.99 -18.15 7.92
N ASN A 263 -21.32 -19.26 8.21
CA ASN A 263 -20.06 -19.24 8.97
C ASN A 263 -18.93 -18.54 8.20
N THR A 264 -18.82 -18.77 6.89
CA THR A 264 -17.88 -18.05 6.02
C THR A 264 -18.20 -16.55 5.99
N GLN A 265 -19.47 -16.18 5.80
CA GLN A 265 -19.90 -14.78 5.83
C GLN A 265 -19.60 -14.12 7.18
N LYS A 266 -19.87 -14.82 8.30
CA LYS A 266 -19.52 -14.35 9.64
C LYS A 266 -18.01 -14.13 9.79
N ALA A 267 -17.18 -15.03 9.27
CA ALA A 267 -15.73 -14.90 9.33
C ALA A 267 -15.24 -13.68 8.53
N VAL A 268 -15.77 -13.48 7.31
CA VAL A 268 -15.44 -12.31 6.48
C VAL A 268 -15.85 -11.01 7.17
N MET A 269 -17.09 -10.93 7.69
CA MET A 269 -17.54 -9.73 8.40
C MET A 269 -16.73 -9.46 9.68
N GLN A 270 -16.26 -10.52 10.36
CA GLN A 270 -15.40 -10.39 11.52
C GLN A 270 -14.02 -9.84 11.12
N GLU A 271 -13.43 -10.34 10.03
CA GLU A 271 -12.18 -9.84 9.47
C GLU A 271 -12.30 -8.37 9.03
N ASP A 272 -13.37 -8.01 8.33
CA ASP A 272 -13.65 -6.63 7.92
C ASP A 272 -13.81 -5.70 9.14
N MET A 273 -14.52 -6.15 10.18
CA MET A 273 -14.65 -5.40 11.42
C MET A 273 -13.29 -5.20 12.10
N ASP A 274 -12.45 -6.23 12.16
CA ASP A 274 -11.14 -6.14 12.80
C ASP A 274 -10.17 -5.29 11.97
N LYS A 275 -10.29 -5.32 10.64
CA LYS A 275 -9.57 -4.41 9.73
C LYS A 275 -9.97 -2.95 9.94
N ILE A 276 -11.28 -2.65 9.99
CA ILE A 276 -11.78 -1.29 10.23
C ILE A 276 -11.31 -0.78 11.61
N LYS A 277 -11.26 -1.64 12.64
CA LYS A 277 -10.72 -1.26 13.95
C LYS A 277 -9.24 -0.90 13.89
N LEU A 278 -8.44 -1.65 13.14
CA LEU A 278 -7.01 -1.34 12.95
C LEU A 278 -6.83 -0.01 12.20
N GLU A 279 -7.59 0.21 11.12
CA GLU A 279 -7.56 1.47 10.37
C GLU A 279 -7.96 2.67 11.26
N LEU A 280 -8.99 2.52 12.09
CA LEU A 280 -9.40 3.55 13.04
C LEU A 280 -8.29 3.84 14.06
N GLN A 281 -7.65 2.79 14.59
CA GLN A 281 -6.55 2.92 15.54
C GLN A 281 -5.35 3.64 14.91
N GLU A 282 -5.03 3.36 13.66
CA GLU A 282 -3.98 4.03 12.90
C GLU A 282 -4.29 5.53 12.69
N ILE A 283 -5.52 5.85 12.24
CA ILE A 283 -5.97 7.24 12.07
C ILE A 283 -5.89 8.01 13.39
N CYS A 284 -6.29 7.40 14.52
CA CYS A 284 -6.15 8.04 15.84
C CYS A 284 -4.68 8.31 16.20
N GLN A 285 -3.76 7.40 15.88
CA GLN A 285 -2.33 7.62 16.12
C GLN A 285 -1.77 8.75 15.25
N LEU A 286 -2.16 8.81 13.98
CA LEU A 286 -1.77 9.88 13.07
C LEU A 286 -2.28 11.24 13.55
N LEU A 287 -3.54 11.32 13.97
CA LEU A 287 -4.13 12.54 14.52
C LEU A 287 -3.37 13.01 15.78
N GLU A 288 -3.01 12.10 16.67
CA GLU A 288 -2.26 12.43 17.88
C GLU A 288 -0.82 12.89 17.56
N LYS A 289 -0.20 12.32 16.53
CA LYS A 289 1.10 12.78 16.01
C LYS A 289 0.99 14.19 15.44
N GLU A 290 0.01 14.46 14.59
CA GLU A 290 -0.21 15.78 13.98
C GLU A 290 -0.49 16.84 15.06
N LYS A 291 -1.28 16.51 16.09
CA LYS A 291 -1.49 17.39 17.25
C LYS A 291 -0.18 17.75 17.95
N LYS A 292 0.69 16.76 18.19
CA LYS A 292 2.00 17.00 18.82
C LYS A 292 2.89 17.90 17.96
N GLU A 293 2.93 17.66 16.65
CA GLU A 293 3.70 18.46 15.70
C GLU A 293 3.16 19.90 15.62
N HIS A 294 1.84 20.08 15.58
CA HIS A 294 1.21 21.40 15.60
C HIS A 294 1.53 22.17 16.91
N VAL A 295 1.51 21.49 18.07
CA VAL A 295 1.89 22.10 19.35
C VAL A 295 3.37 22.49 19.37
N GLN A 296 4.25 21.64 18.82
CA GLN A 296 5.68 21.95 18.69
C GLN A 296 5.91 23.17 17.79
N LEU A 297 5.25 23.21 16.64
CA LEU A 297 5.34 24.34 15.70
C LEU A 297 4.81 25.63 16.33
N LYS A 298 3.70 25.57 17.07
CA LYS A 298 3.19 26.72 17.81
C LYS A 298 4.22 27.22 18.83
N ARG A 299 4.92 26.32 19.51
CA ARG A 299 5.97 26.66 20.49
C ARG A 299 7.19 27.30 19.83
N THR A 300 7.66 26.76 18.70
CA THR A 300 8.80 27.34 17.97
C THR A 300 8.45 28.69 17.38
N TRP A 301 7.24 28.83 16.83
CA TRP A 301 6.73 30.11 16.35
C TRP A 301 6.64 31.14 17.47
N GLN A 302 6.15 30.75 18.64
CA GLN A 302 6.08 31.64 19.79
C GLN A 302 7.47 32.05 20.28
N MET A 303 8.44 31.13 20.34
CA MET A 303 9.84 31.45 20.66
C MET A 303 10.46 32.41 19.63
N ALA A 304 10.19 32.20 18.33
CA ALA A 304 10.68 33.08 17.27
C ALA A 304 10.07 34.48 17.36
N ASN A 305 8.78 34.57 17.70
CA ASN A 305 8.09 35.84 17.92
C ASN A 305 8.66 36.56 19.16
N ASP A 306 8.89 35.84 20.26
CA ASP A 306 9.51 36.40 21.47
C ASP A 306 10.93 36.90 21.18
N GLN A 307 11.73 36.15 20.41
CA GLN A 307 13.06 36.56 19.97
C GLN A 307 13.00 37.80 19.07
N PHE A 308 12.04 37.88 18.15
CA PHE A 308 11.84 39.05 17.30
C PHE A 308 11.48 40.29 18.13
N LEU A 309 10.56 40.14 19.08
CA LEU A 309 10.16 41.22 19.98
C LEU A 309 11.31 41.68 20.86
N GLU A 310 12.13 40.75 21.37
CA GLU A 310 13.29 41.08 22.19
C GLU A 310 14.39 41.76 21.36
N ALA A 311 14.67 41.29 20.15
CA ALA A 311 15.58 41.95 19.22
C ALA A 311 15.12 43.37 18.89
N GLN A 312 13.81 43.58 18.67
CA GLN A 312 13.24 44.90 18.46
C GLN A 312 13.41 45.81 19.70
N ARG A 313 13.18 45.29 20.91
CA ARG A 313 13.41 46.04 22.16
C ARG A 313 14.87 46.45 22.31
N LEU A 314 15.80 45.53 22.05
CA LEU A 314 17.24 45.79 22.12
C LEU A 314 17.64 46.86 21.10
N GLN A 315 17.15 46.77 19.86
CA GLN A 315 17.37 47.79 18.82
C GLN A 315 16.86 49.17 19.26
N ILE A 316 15.68 49.25 19.87
CA ILE A 316 15.13 50.51 20.40
C ILE A 316 16.02 51.06 21.52
N MET A 317 16.52 50.20 22.41
CA MET A 317 17.42 50.58 23.49
C MET A 317 18.74 51.11 22.95
N ASP A 318 19.33 50.45 21.96
CA ASP A 318 20.56 50.89 21.29
C ASP A 318 20.35 52.21 20.54
N MET A 319 19.21 52.38 19.86
CA MET A 319 18.86 53.65 19.23
C MET A 319 18.75 54.79 20.26
N ARG A 320 18.15 54.53 21.43
CA ARG A 320 18.09 55.51 22.53
C ARG A 320 19.47 55.81 23.11
N ARG A 321 20.31 54.79 23.26
CA ARG A 321 21.71 54.96 23.70
C ARG A 321 22.49 55.84 22.72
N MET A 322 22.39 55.58 21.42
CA MET A 322 23.00 56.44 20.40
C MET A 322 22.45 57.87 20.44
N GLN A 323 21.13 58.03 20.64
CA GLN A 323 20.51 59.36 20.79
C GLN A 323 21.04 60.13 22.01
N SER A 324 21.42 59.45 23.09
CA SER A 324 21.95 60.09 24.30
C SER A 324 23.34 60.72 24.13
N VAL A 325 24.10 60.31 23.11
CA VAL A 325 25.44 60.84 22.80
C VAL A 325 25.38 62.03 21.83
N LEU A 326 24.20 62.30 21.25
CA LEU A 326 24.01 63.41 20.32
C LEU A 326 23.85 64.73 21.07
N THR A 327 24.47 65.78 20.54
CA THR A 327 24.31 67.16 21.06
C THR A 327 22.86 67.65 20.89
N SER A 328 22.43 68.61 21.73
CA SER A 328 21.07 69.16 21.72
C SER A 328 20.64 69.68 20.33
N GLU A 329 21.59 70.20 19.57
CA GLU A 329 21.40 70.67 18.20
C GLU A 329 21.18 69.51 17.21
N GLN A 330 21.95 68.42 17.33
CA GLN A 330 21.76 67.22 16.50
C GLN A 330 20.45 66.50 16.82
N GLN A 331 20.03 66.47 18.10
CA GLN A 331 18.73 65.93 18.50
C GLN A 331 17.55 66.74 17.93
N ARG A 332 17.68 68.07 17.86
CA ARG A 332 16.68 68.95 17.22
C ARG A 332 16.59 68.71 15.71
N GLN A 333 17.73 68.57 15.03
CA GLN A 333 17.76 68.29 13.58
C GLN A 333 17.14 66.92 13.25
N ILE A 334 17.39 65.89 14.07
CA ILE A 334 16.75 64.58 13.92
C ILE A 334 15.24 64.65 14.18
N ALA A 335 14.79 65.43 15.17
CA ALA A 335 13.37 65.61 15.45
C ALA A 335 12.65 66.36 14.30
N GLU A 336 13.29 67.39 13.73
CA GLU A 336 12.77 68.10 12.56
C GLU A 336 12.74 67.19 11.31
N ALA A 337 13.74 66.34 11.11
CA ALA A 337 13.79 65.35 10.04
C ALA A 337 12.67 64.29 10.18
N LYS A 338 12.49 63.71 11.38
CA LYS A 338 11.39 62.77 11.67
C LYS A 338 10.02 63.39 11.39
N LYS A 339 9.81 64.64 11.81
CA LYS A 339 8.56 65.37 11.54
C LYS A 339 8.36 65.64 10.04
N ARG A 340 9.44 65.77 9.27
CA ARG A 340 9.39 65.92 7.81
C ARG A 340 9.02 64.61 7.12
N ASP A 341 9.55 63.50 7.61
CA ASP A 341 9.25 62.16 7.10
C ASP A 341 7.83 61.70 7.46
N GLU A 342 7.33 62.00 8.66
CA GLU A 342 5.94 61.78 9.05
C GLU A 342 4.96 62.54 8.12
N ARG A 343 5.27 63.80 7.80
CA ARG A 343 4.46 64.58 6.84
C ARG A 343 4.49 63.96 5.43
N LYS A 344 5.64 63.47 4.97
CA LYS A 344 5.74 62.78 3.67
C LYS A 344 4.90 61.50 3.65
N MET A 345 4.96 60.71 4.72
CA MET A 345 4.23 59.45 4.82
C MET A 345 2.71 59.69 4.87
N GLU A 346 2.26 60.75 5.55
CA GLU A 346 0.86 61.17 5.57
C GLU A 346 0.38 61.65 4.19
N LEU A 347 1.20 62.43 3.49
CA LEU A 347 0.91 62.85 2.12
C LEU A 347 0.85 61.65 1.16
N GLU A 348 1.73 60.66 1.30
CA GLU A 348 1.70 59.43 0.48
C GLU A 348 0.44 58.59 0.77
N ARG A 349 0.00 58.54 2.03
CA ARG A 349 -1.25 57.87 2.42
C ARG A 349 -2.47 58.58 1.82
N GLN A 350 -2.46 59.91 1.80
CA GLN A 350 -3.51 60.71 1.16
C GLN A 350 -3.51 60.51 -0.36
N MET A 351 -2.34 60.47 -1.01
CA MET A 351 -2.21 60.18 -2.44
C MET A 351 -2.74 58.80 -2.80
N LYS A 352 -2.41 57.76 -2.01
CA LYS A 352 -2.96 56.40 -2.21
C LYS A 352 -4.48 56.33 -2.03
N ASN A 353 -5.05 57.15 -1.15
CA ASN A 353 -6.49 57.23 -0.97
C ASN A 353 -7.18 57.97 -2.12
N ILE A 354 -6.54 58.99 -2.70
CA ILE A 354 -7.02 59.69 -3.90
C ILE A 354 -6.93 58.77 -5.12
N GLU A 355 -5.81 58.08 -5.30
CA GLU A 355 -5.61 57.11 -6.40
C GLU A 355 -6.62 55.95 -6.34
N LYS A 356 -7.00 55.49 -5.14
CA LYS A 356 -8.09 54.52 -4.97
C LYS A 356 -9.45 55.07 -5.40
N LYS A 357 -9.75 56.34 -5.08
CA LYS A 357 -10.99 57.01 -5.50
C LYS A 357 -11.04 57.23 -7.01
N ASP A 358 -9.94 57.66 -7.62
CA ASP A 358 -9.84 57.88 -9.07
C ASP A 358 -9.97 56.55 -9.86
N ASN A 359 -9.49 55.43 -9.29
CA ASN A 359 -9.68 54.11 -9.88
C ASN A 359 -11.12 53.60 -9.76
N GLU A 360 -11.81 53.89 -8.66
CA GLU A 360 -13.24 53.56 -8.48
C GLU A 360 -14.13 54.39 -9.44
N GLU A 361 -13.82 55.67 -9.67
CA GLU A 361 -14.54 56.53 -10.63
C GLU A 361 -14.36 56.05 -12.08
N LYS A 362 -13.15 55.65 -12.49
CA LYS A 362 -12.90 55.08 -13.83
C LYS A 362 -13.62 53.76 -14.09
N THR A 363 -13.90 52.95 -13.06
CA THR A 363 -14.66 51.69 -13.22
C THR A 363 -16.18 51.89 -13.40
N ASN A 364 -16.71 53.07 -13.07
CA ASN A 364 -18.14 53.37 -13.20
C ASN A 364 -18.53 54.04 -14.52
N GLU A 365 -17.60 54.68 -15.24
CA GLU A 365 -17.90 55.36 -16.52
C GLU A 365 -17.94 54.41 -17.75
N ASP A 366 -17.39 53.20 -17.68
CA ASP A 366 -17.27 52.31 -18.85
C ASP A 366 -18.42 51.27 -19.01
N LYS A 367 -19.52 51.42 -18.27
CA LYS A 367 -20.74 50.57 -18.41
C LYS A 367 -21.84 51.15 -19.30
N GLY A 368 -21.48 52.09 -20.16
CA GLY A 368 -22.44 52.92 -20.88
C GLY A 368 -22.21 53.06 -22.38
N ARG A 369 -21.82 52.02 -23.13
CA ARG A 369 -22.02 51.99 -24.59
C ARG A 369 -21.94 50.58 -25.19
N THR A 370 -23.07 50.13 -25.71
CA THR A 370 -23.30 48.89 -26.45
C THR A 370 -22.79 48.96 -27.89
N SER A 371 -22.14 47.92 -28.40
CA SER A 371 -22.27 47.47 -29.81
C SER A 371 -21.58 46.10 -30.02
N PRO A 372 -22.16 45.16 -30.82
CA PRO A 372 -21.68 43.79 -30.95
C PRO A 372 -20.81 43.61 -32.21
N PHE A 373 -19.63 42.99 -32.10
CA PHE A 373 -19.01 42.31 -33.24
C PHE A 373 -18.01 41.23 -32.81
N SER A 374 -18.02 40.15 -33.58
CA SER A 374 -17.43 38.83 -33.34
C SER A 374 -15.93 38.74 -33.66
N ARG A 375 -15.16 38.05 -32.78
CA ARG A 375 -13.93 37.21 -32.97
C ARG A 375 -12.73 37.80 -33.80
N PRO A 376 -11.52 37.20 -33.77
CA PRO A 376 -11.04 36.05 -33.01
C PRO A 376 -9.82 36.31 -32.11
N SER A 377 -9.63 35.35 -31.20
CA SER A 377 -8.47 35.18 -30.33
C SER A 377 -7.25 34.70 -31.12
N SER A 378 -6.10 35.36 -30.91
CA SER A 378 -4.78 34.78 -31.17
C SER A 378 -3.71 35.39 -30.26
N ALA A 379 -3.06 34.50 -29.52
CA ALA A 379 -1.64 34.53 -29.17
C ALA A 379 -1.09 35.63 -28.23
N LYS A 380 -0.69 35.12 -27.05
CA LYS A 380 0.68 35.20 -26.49
C LYS A 380 1.06 36.37 -25.57
N LEU A 381 1.86 35.95 -24.58
CA LEU A 381 2.72 36.69 -23.64
C LEU A 381 2.04 37.33 -22.42
N VAL A 382 1.99 36.57 -21.32
CA VAL A 382 2.00 37.14 -19.97
C VAL A 382 3.45 37.18 -19.49
N LYS A 383 3.91 38.41 -19.25
CA LYS A 383 5.19 38.75 -18.63
C LYS A 383 5.09 38.60 -17.12
N ASN A 384 6.18 38.12 -16.55
CA ASN A 384 6.53 38.11 -15.13
C ASN A 384 6.33 39.48 -14.47
N SER A 385 5.71 39.52 -13.28
CA SER A 385 6.38 39.94 -12.03
C SER A 385 5.40 39.91 -10.84
N PRO A 386 5.85 39.49 -9.64
CA PRO A 386 5.04 39.47 -8.42
C PRO A 386 5.15 40.80 -7.66
N VAL A 387 4.03 41.28 -7.11
CA VAL A 387 4.02 42.35 -6.10
C VAL A 387 3.36 41.80 -4.83
N MET A 388 4.20 41.56 -3.83
CA MET A 388 3.81 41.35 -2.44
C MET A 388 3.35 42.69 -1.84
N ASN A 389 2.13 42.74 -1.32
CA ASN A 389 1.68 43.81 -0.44
C ASN A 389 1.17 43.22 0.86
N HIS A 390 1.94 43.43 1.93
CA HIS A 390 1.42 43.40 3.30
C HIS A 390 0.61 44.67 3.56
N LYS A 391 -0.59 44.52 4.14
CA LYS A 391 -1.12 45.43 5.16
C LYS A 391 -2.23 44.77 5.98
N LEU A 392 -1.87 44.47 7.23
CA LEU A 392 -2.77 44.18 8.34
C LEU A 392 -3.65 45.41 8.64
N SER A 393 -4.89 45.18 9.03
CA SER A 393 -5.66 46.09 9.88
C SER A 393 -6.31 45.27 10.98
N ASN A 394 -5.78 45.43 12.20
CA ASN A 394 -6.37 44.92 13.43
C ASN A 394 -6.63 46.14 14.32
N THR A 395 -7.85 46.27 14.82
CA THR A 395 -8.25 47.36 15.72
C THR A 395 -9.31 46.85 16.71
N ILE A 396 -8.89 46.69 17.98
CA ILE A 396 -9.63 47.05 19.24
C ILE A 396 -10.78 46.10 19.66
N ARG A 397 -11.03 45.68 20.92
CA ARG A 397 -10.55 45.89 22.32
C ARG A 397 -11.16 44.72 23.17
N LEU A 398 -10.49 44.03 24.09
CA LEU A 398 -10.06 44.36 25.48
C LEU A 398 -11.14 44.18 26.59
N GLY A 399 -10.84 43.30 27.56
CA GLY A 399 -11.44 43.17 28.91
C GLY A 399 -11.37 41.72 29.43
N GLN A 400 -10.31 41.30 30.16
CA GLN A 400 -10.19 41.23 31.65
C GLN A 400 -11.11 40.14 32.26
N ASP A 401 -10.70 39.22 33.16
CA ASP A 401 -9.64 39.23 34.18
C ASP A 401 -9.60 37.84 34.92
N LEU A 402 -8.51 37.55 35.65
CA LEU A 402 -8.33 36.57 36.76
C LEU A 402 -8.18 35.07 36.40
N ASP A 403 -7.34 34.23 37.04
CA ASP A 403 -6.31 34.37 38.07
C ASP A 403 -5.49 33.06 38.07
N LEU A 404 -4.20 33.16 38.34
CA LEU A 404 -3.36 32.01 38.69
C LEU A 404 -3.36 31.85 40.22
N ASN A 405 -3.72 30.66 40.73
CA ASN A 405 -3.04 30.16 41.92
C ASN A 405 -3.01 28.63 41.99
N ILE A 406 -1.83 28.15 42.35
CA ILE A 406 -1.38 26.78 42.49
C ILE A 406 -1.84 26.23 43.84
N ASN A 407 -2.22 24.95 43.90
CA ASN A 407 -1.95 24.12 45.07
C ASN A 407 -1.71 22.66 44.66
N SER A 408 -0.47 22.24 44.86
CA SER A 408 0.03 20.88 44.87
C SER A 408 -0.60 20.03 45.97
N SER A 409 -0.83 18.74 45.73
CA SER A 409 -0.67 17.75 46.79
C SER A 409 -0.19 16.40 46.25
N THR A 410 1.00 16.06 46.71
CA THR A 410 1.74 14.80 46.63
C THR A 410 1.02 13.68 47.38
N ARG A 411 1.02 12.46 46.83
CA ARG A 411 1.07 11.23 47.64
C ARG A 411 1.74 10.07 46.91
N ALA A 412 3.01 9.86 47.26
CA ALA A 412 3.69 8.58 47.13
C ALA A 412 3.40 7.72 48.37
N ARG A 413 3.25 6.40 48.16
CA ARG A 413 3.31 5.24 49.09
C ARG A 413 2.63 4.07 48.35
N SER A 414 3.03 2.81 48.38
CA SER A 414 4.18 2.04 48.87
C SER A 414 3.79 0.58 48.60
N ILE A 415 4.76 -0.29 48.30
CA ILE A 415 4.65 -1.77 48.29
C ILE A 415 4.13 -2.26 49.67
N PRO A 416 3.35 -3.36 49.73
CA PRO A 416 3.85 -4.70 50.11
C PRO A 416 3.32 -5.80 49.15
N ASP A 417 4.07 -6.81 48.66
CA ASP A 417 4.86 -7.88 49.31
C ASP A 417 4.12 -8.71 50.38
N ASN A 418 3.57 -9.86 49.95
CA ASN A 418 3.85 -11.23 50.44
C ASN A 418 2.91 -12.21 49.72
N LEU A 419 3.36 -13.20 48.94
CA LEU A 419 4.22 -14.37 49.23
C LEU A 419 3.67 -15.30 50.32
N ASN A 420 3.31 -16.50 49.89
CA ASN A 420 3.68 -17.83 50.42
C ASN A 420 2.58 -18.86 50.06
N LEU A 421 2.83 -20.15 49.87
CA LEU A 421 4.01 -21.01 49.74
C LEU A 421 3.44 -22.45 49.70
N ALA A 422 3.99 -23.31 48.85
CA ALA A 422 4.23 -24.76 49.05
C ALA A 422 4.40 -25.39 47.66
N GLU A 423 5.59 -25.70 47.14
CA GLU A 423 6.66 -26.57 47.66
C GLU A 423 6.30 -28.07 47.58
N ASN A 424 6.99 -28.75 46.64
CA ASN A 424 7.57 -30.11 46.71
C ASN A 424 8.23 -30.36 45.33
N ILE A 425 9.54 -30.16 45.16
CA ILE A 425 10.70 -31.00 45.54
C ILE A 425 10.70 -32.40 44.90
N PHE A 426 11.67 -32.62 44.00
CA PHE A 426 12.57 -33.79 43.78
C PHE A 426 12.94 -33.83 42.27
N SER A 427 14.12 -33.36 41.83
CA SER A 427 15.46 -34.00 41.84
C SER A 427 15.81 -34.80 40.58
N GLU A 428 16.95 -34.41 39.99
CA GLU A 428 17.96 -35.21 39.26
C GLU A 428 17.80 -35.66 37.79
N LYS A 429 18.63 -35.01 36.94
CA LYS A 429 19.72 -35.53 36.08
C LYS A 429 19.55 -36.77 35.16
N ARG A 430 20.06 -36.53 33.93
CA ARG A 430 20.88 -37.39 33.02
C ARG A 430 20.18 -38.19 31.90
N SER A 431 20.58 -37.81 30.68
CA SER A 431 21.24 -38.61 29.64
C SER A 431 20.71 -40.00 29.24
N LEU A 432 20.39 -40.07 27.94
CA LEU A 432 20.72 -41.11 26.95
C LEU A 432 20.00 -42.47 26.97
N SER A 433 19.64 -42.87 25.74
CA SER A 433 19.65 -44.23 25.18
C SER A 433 18.39 -45.11 25.29
N SER A 434 17.78 -45.28 24.11
CA SER A 434 17.45 -46.54 23.41
C SER A 434 16.58 -47.64 24.05
N SER A 435 15.62 -48.11 23.22
CA SER A 435 15.16 -49.51 23.03
C SER A 435 14.31 -50.11 24.16
N ALA A 436 13.33 -51.01 23.96
CA ALA A 436 12.87 -51.88 22.88
C ALA A 436 11.37 -52.18 23.13
N LEU A 437 10.53 -52.67 22.20
CA LEU A 437 10.55 -53.96 21.48
C LEU A 437 9.78 -53.75 20.15
N ASN A 438 10.25 -54.00 18.93
CA ASN A 438 10.92 -55.13 18.27
C ASN A 438 9.98 -56.24 17.74
N GLY A 439 10.05 -56.46 16.42
CA GLY A 439 9.48 -57.56 15.63
C GLY A 439 8.56 -57.05 14.50
N MET A 440 8.87 -57.11 13.19
CA MET A 440 9.83 -57.91 12.42
C MET A 440 10.29 -57.15 11.16
N SER A 441 11.48 -57.49 10.69
CA SER A 441 12.26 -56.85 9.63
C SER A 441 11.75 -57.08 8.19
N LYS A 442 12.07 -56.07 7.36
CA LYS A 442 12.54 -56.10 5.95
C LYS A 442 12.28 -57.36 5.12
N ASP A 443 11.65 -57.17 3.96
CA ASP A 443 12.36 -57.30 2.69
C ASP A 443 11.61 -56.66 1.49
N SER A 444 12.37 -55.85 0.73
CA SER A 444 12.39 -55.76 -0.74
C SER A 444 11.12 -56.17 -1.51
N VAL A 445 10.36 -55.20 -2.03
CA VAL A 445 9.53 -55.41 -3.24
C VAL A 445 10.13 -54.60 -4.38
N LYS A 446 10.87 -55.32 -5.23
CA LYS A 446 11.28 -54.90 -6.56
C LYS A 446 10.07 -54.98 -7.49
N ASN A 447 10.05 -54.04 -8.43
CA ASN A 447 9.31 -54.03 -9.68
C ASN A 447 9.11 -55.45 -10.27
N ASN A 448 7.87 -55.83 -10.56
CA ASN A 448 7.57 -56.95 -11.44
C ASN A 448 6.75 -56.46 -12.63
N SER A 449 7.46 -56.32 -13.75
CA SER A 449 6.93 -56.39 -15.10
C SER A 449 6.28 -57.75 -15.32
N LEU A 450 5.04 -57.77 -15.80
CA LEU A 450 4.41 -58.95 -16.35
C LEU A 450 4.86 -59.12 -17.80
N LEU A 451 5.73 -60.11 -18.03
CA LEU A 451 5.97 -60.71 -19.34
C LEU A 451 5.41 -62.15 -19.35
N PRO A 452 5.11 -62.69 -20.54
CA PRO A 452 4.13 -63.76 -20.73
C PRO A 452 4.68 -65.14 -20.39
N VAL A 453 3.81 -65.98 -19.81
CA VAL A 453 4.11 -67.39 -19.54
C VAL A 453 3.89 -68.19 -20.81
N ASN A 454 5.01 -68.71 -21.33
CA ASN A 454 5.08 -69.76 -22.33
C ASN A 454 4.42 -71.05 -21.83
N SER A 455 3.57 -71.61 -22.67
CA SER A 455 3.09 -72.99 -22.62
C SER A 455 4.20 -73.98 -22.99
N PRO A 456 4.32 -75.13 -22.31
CA PRO A 456 5.24 -76.19 -22.71
C PRO A 456 4.68 -77.01 -23.89
N PRO A 457 5.56 -77.66 -24.68
CA PRO A 457 5.25 -78.13 -26.02
C PRO A 457 4.50 -79.46 -26.01
N VAL A 458 3.39 -79.53 -26.75
CA VAL A 458 2.80 -80.81 -27.14
C VAL A 458 3.62 -81.35 -28.30
N THR A 459 4.32 -82.45 -28.02
CA THR A 459 5.12 -83.21 -28.98
C THR A 459 4.20 -83.83 -30.02
N GLU A 460 4.25 -83.33 -31.24
CA GLU A 460 3.57 -83.88 -32.40
C GLU A 460 4.27 -85.19 -32.79
N VAL A 461 3.78 -86.31 -32.27
CA VAL A 461 4.24 -87.65 -32.68
C VAL A 461 3.60 -87.97 -34.03
N GLN A 462 4.41 -87.81 -35.05
CA GLN A 462 4.21 -88.28 -36.41
C GLN A 462 4.04 -89.82 -36.40
N MET A 463 2.80 -90.30 -36.52
CA MET A 463 2.50 -91.71 -36.78
C MET A 463 2.14 -91.87 -38.25
N THR A 464 3.01 -92.57 -38.97
CA THR A 464 2.86 -93.06 -40.34
C THR A 464 1.61 -93.92 -40.52
N PRO A 465 0.89 -93.87 -41.65
CA PRO A 465 -0.22 -94.78 -41.92
C PRO A 465 0.33 -96.15 -42.36
N THR A 466 0.43 -97.10 -41.44
CA THR A 466 0.60 -98.51 -41.79
C THR A 466 -0.75 -99.19 -41.93
N SER A 467 -1.07 -99.59 -43.16
CA SER A 467 -2.23 -100.40 -43.56
C SER A 467 -2.55 -101.57 -42.62
N PRO A 468 -3.78 -101.71 -42.10
CA PRO A 468 -4.18 -102.94 -41.44
C PRO A 468 -4.71 -103.95 -42.46
N LYS A 469 -4.11 -105.14 -42.38
CA LYS A 469 -4.54 -106.38 -43.04
C LYS A 469 -5.96 -106.77 -42.59
N LYS A 470 -6.70 -107.40 -43.51
CA LYS A 470 -7.97 -108.10 -43.31
C LYS A 470 -8.13 -108.69 -41.90
N VAL A 471 -9.10 -108.16 -41.15
CA VAL A 471 -9.68 -108.81 -39.97
C VAL A 471 -11.11 -109.28 -40.31
N PRO A 472 -11.55 -110.46 -39.84
CA PRO A 472 -12.85 -111.04 -40.21
C PRO A 472 -14.03 -110.18 -39.75
N SER A 473 -15.04 -110.05 -40.60
CA SER A 473 -16.30 -109.36 -40.28
C SER A 473 -17.00 -110.04 -39.10
N LEU A 474 -17.31 -109.26 -38.06
CA LEU A 474 -18.12 -109.67 -36.92
C LEU A 474 -19.47 -110.23 -37.41
N THR A 475 -19.86 -111.40 -36.91
CA THR A 475 -21.19 -111.99 -37.16
C THR A 475 -22.31 -111.14 -36.57
N GLN A 476 -23.54 -111.26 -37.12
CA GLN A 476 -24.74 -110.51 -36.70
C GLN A 476 -24.97 -110.50 -35.18
N ASP A 477 -24.63 -111.59 -34.49
CA ASP A 477 -24.77 -111.69 -33.03
C ASP A 477 -23.72 -110.87 -32.25
N GLN A 478 -22.54 -110.64 -32.83
CA GLN A 478 -21.49 -109.79 -32.25
C GLN A 478 -21.77 -108.29 -32.46
N LEU A 479 -22.49 -107.92 -33.53
CA LEU A 479 -22.99 -106.55 -33.71
C LEU A 479 -24.15 -106.24 -32.76
N LYS A 480 -24.98 -107.25 -32.42
CA LYS A 480 -26.07 -107.10 -31.46
C LYS A 480 -25.57 -106.92 -30.02
N ALA A 481 -24.50 -107.64 -29.64
CA ALA A 481 -23.86 -107.50 -28.32
C ALA A 481 -23.15 -106.15 -28.10
N LEU A 482 -22.76 -105.44 -29.17
CA LEU A 482 -22.18 -104.08 -29.11
C LEU A 482 -23.24 -102.97 -29.17
N SER A 483 -24.44 -103.27 -29.67
CA SER A 483 -25.59 -102.34 -29.68
C SER A 483 -26.45 -102.42 -28.42
N ASP A 484 -26.35 -103.51 -27.66
CA ASP A 484 -27.06 -103.65 -26.40
C ASP A 484 -26.44 -102.72 -25.33
N LEU A 485 -27.31 -101.97 -24.65
CA LEU A 485 -26.98 -101.01 -23.61
C LEU A 485 -26.26 -101.72 -22.46
N THR A 486 -24.94 -101.76 -22.52
CA THR A 486 -24.11 -102.29 -21.44
C THR A 486 -24.06 -101.26 -20.31
N PRO A 487 -24.06 -101.70 -19.04
CA PRO A 487 -24.02 -100.79 -17.89
C PRO A 487 -22.79 -99.86 -17.90
N GLU A 488 -21.74 -100.23 -18.63
CA GLU A 488 -20.53 -99.41 -18.81
C GLU A 488 -20.70 -98.27 -19.82
N ILE A 489 -21.52 -98.45 -20.86
CA ILE A 489 -21.89 -97.38 -21.80
C ILE A 489 -22.89 -96.43 -21.14
N GLU A 490 -23.82 -96.96 -20.34
CA GLU A 490 -24.77 -96.18 -19.56
C GLU A 490 -24.06 -95.37 -18.45
N ALA A 491 -23.07 -95.97 -17.77
CA ALA A 491 -22.21 -95.28 -16.82
C ALA A 491 -21.39 -94.16 -17.48
N ARG A 492 -20.81 -94.38 -18.68
CA ARG A 492 -20.10 -93.33 -19.43
C ARG A 492 -21.03 -92.22 -19.88
N ARG A 493 -22.24 -92.55 -20.34
CA ARG A 493 -23.24 -91.56 -20.74
C ARG A 493 -23.71 -90.75 -19.53
N SER A 494 -23.98 -91.41 -18.41
CA SER A 494 -24.29 -90.76 -17.13
C SER A 494 -23.13 -89.93 -16.59
N LEU A 495 -21.87 -90.33 -16.80
CA LEU A 495 -20.68 -89.53 -16.43
C LEU A 495 -20.53 -88.29 -17.30
N ILE A 496 -20.80 -88.40 -18.60
CA ILE A 496 -20.80 -87.25 -19.52
C ILE A 496 -21.97 -86.33 -19.22
N ASP A 497 -23.15 -86.88 -18.93
CA ASP A 497 -24.33 -86.12 -18.55
C ASP A 497 -24.17 -85.49 -17.16
N ASN A 498 -23.51 -86.16 -16.21
CA ASN A 498 -23.11 -85.57 -14.93
C ASN A 498 -22.01 -84.52 -15.09
N ALA A 499 -21.01 -84.72 -15.96
CA ALA A 499 -19.98 -83.72 -16.22
C ALA A 499 -20.56 -82.49 -16.94
N ARG A 500 -21.57 -82.67 -17.80
CA ARG A 500 -22.34 -81.57 -18.41
C ARG A 500 -23.24 -80.89 -17.38
N ALA A 501 -23.91 -81.65 -16.54
CA ALA A 501 -24.71 -81.12 -15.44
C ALA A 501 -23.84 -80.40 -14.40
N GLU A 502 -22.61 -80.86 -14.12
CA GLU A 502 -21.63 -80.19 -13.28
C GLU A 502 -21.06 -78.92 -13.95
N LEU A 503 -20.92 -78.92 -15.28
CA LEU A 503 -20.52 -77.73 -16.05
C LEU A 503 -21.64 -76.67 -16.08
N GLU A 504 -22.91 -77.09 -16.18
CA GLU A 504 -24.09 -76.21 -16.05
C GLU A 504 -24.38 -75.84 -14.57
N SER A 505 -24.02 -76.71 -13.63
CA SER A 505 -24.10 -76.50 -12.17
C SER A 505 -22.87 -75.79 -11.58
N CYS A 506 -21.90 -75.39 -12.40
CA CYS A 506 -20.93 -74.36 -12.02
C CYS A 506 -21.73 -73.11 -11.65
N SER A 507 -21.96 -72.94 -10.35
CA SER A 507 -22.75 -71.89 -9.72
C SER A 507 -22.56 -70.51 -10.38
N LEU A 508 -23.50 -70.17 -11.28
CA LEU A 508 -23.72 -68.81 -11.80
C LEU A 508 -24.41 -67.91 -10.77
N ILE A 509 -24.64 -68.39 -9.54
CA ILE A 509 -25.13 -67.57 -8.43
C ILE A 509 -24.13 -66.45 -8.17
N GLY A 510 -24.57 -65.22 -8.41
CA GLY A 510 -23.79 -63.99 -8.27
C GLY A 510 -23.12 -63.47 -9.55
N LYS A 511 -23.22 -64.18 -10.70
CA LYS A 511 -22.61 -63.74 -11.97
C LYS A 511 -23.68 -63.55 -13.05
N ARG A 512 -23.91 -62.29 -13.45
CA ARG A 512 -24.78 -61.93 -14.57
C ARG A 512 -24.00 -62.11 -15.88
N LEU A 513 -24.57 -62.84 -16.84
CA LEU A 513 -24.07 -62.84 -18.22
C LEU A 513 -24.36 -61.45 -18.81
N VAL A 514 -23.30 -60.68 -19.10
CA VAL A 514 -23.38 -59.35 -19.71
C VAL A 514 -23.22 -59.53 -21.22
N SER A 515 -24.00 -58.81 -22.03
CA SER A 515 -23.81 -58.84 -23.49
C SER A 515 -22.41 -58.31 -23.83
N GLU A 516 -21.81 -58.80 -24.91
CA GLU A 516 -20.47 -58.36 -25.34
C GLU A 516 -20.38 -56.83 -25.51
N SER A 517 -21.49 -56.21 -25.94
CA SER A 517 -21.62 -54.75 -26.01
C SER A 517 -21.60 -54.05 -24.64
N ALA A 518 -22.26 -54.60 -23.61
CA ALA A 518 -22.24 -54.01 -22.27
C ALA A 518 -20.90 -54.27 -21.55
N TRP A 519 -20.18 -55.34 -21.91
CA TRP A 519 -18.81 -55.56 -21.46
C TRP A 519 -17.84 -54.54 -22.08
N GLN A 520 -17.96 -54.28 -23.38
CA GLN A 520 -17.17 -53.24 -24.07
C GLN A 520 -17.42 -51.84 -23.50
N GLN A 521 -18.67 -51.50 -23.18
CA GLN A 521 -19.00 -50.22 -22.53
C GLN A 521 -18.35 -50.10 -21.15
N LEU A 522 -18.39 -51.18 -20.34
CA LEU A 522 -17.73 -51.19 -19.04
C LEU A 522 -16.20 -51.08 -19.16
N GLU A 523 -15.60 -51.74 -20.15
CA GLU A 523 -14.17 -51.64 -20.43
C GLU A 523 -13.75 -50.21 -20.85
N GLU A 524 -14.58 -49.55 -21.66
CA GLU A 524 -14.39 -48.16 -22.05
C GLU A 524 -14.53 -47.20 -20.86
N GLU A 525 -15.58 -47.35 -20.03
CA GLU A 525 -15.78 -46.57 -18.81
C GLU A 525 -14.61 -46.74 -17.83
N VAL A 526 -14.15 -47.98 -17.62
CA VAL A 526 -12.98 -48.26 -16.78
C VAL A 526 -11.73 -47.62 -17.37
N GLY A 527 -11.53 -47.68 -18.69
CA GLY A 527 -10.44 -47.01 -19.39
C GLY A 527 -10.47 -45.48 -19.23
N GLN A 528 -11.65 -44.87 -19.29
CA GLN A 528 -11.84 -43.42 -19.04
C GLN A 528 -11.50 -43.05 -17.59
N LEU A 529 -11.92 -43.87 -16.62
CA LEU A 529 -11.58 -43.67 -15.21
C LEU A 529 -10.07 -43.79 -14.95
N PHE A 530 -9.37 -44.70 -15.64
CA PHE A 530 -7.91 -44.80 -15.55
C PHE A 530 -7.21 -43.56 -16.12
N LYS A 531 -7.65 -43.04 -17.26
CA LYS A 531 -7.12 -41.78 -17.82
C LYS A 531 -7.36 -40.60 -16.88
N MET A 532 -8.57 -40.49 -16.35
CA MET A 532 -8.94 -39.46 -15.37
C MET A 532 -8.08 -39.56 -14.10
N ARG A 533 -7.82 -40.77 -13.61
CA ARG A 533 -6.92 -41.01 -12.47
C ARG A 533 -5.50 -40.55 -12.78
N GLU A 534 -4.97 -40.88 -13.95
CA GLU A 534 -3.62 -40.48 -14.37
C GLU A 534 -3.50 -38.96 -14.47
N GLU A 535 -4.52 -38.29 -14.99
CA GLU A 535 -4.61 -36.83 -15.03
C GLU A 535 -4.68 -36.22 -13.63
N PHE A 536 -5.46 -36.81 -12.71
CA PHE A 536 -5.49 -36.39 -11.31
C PHE A 536 -4.15 -36.61 -10.59
N GLU A 537 -3.48 -37.73 -10.80
CA GLU A 537 -2.15 -37.99 -10.22
C GLU A 537 -1.11 -36.98 -10.74
N LYS A 538 -1.18 -36.63 -12.04
CA LYS A 538 -0.31 -35.61 -12.63
C LYS A 538 -0.57 -34.22 -12.07
N THR A 539 -1.84 -33.80 -11.99
CA THR A 539 -2.20 -32.48 -11.44
C THR A 539 -1.89 -32.39 -9.95
N PHE A 540 -2.13 -33.44 -9.18
CA PHE A 540 -1.71 -33.53 -7.78
C PHE A 540 -0.19 -33.41 -7.63
N GLY A 541 0.58 -34.10 -8.48
CA GLY A 541 2.04 -33.98 -8.50
C GLY A 541 2.52 -32.56 -8.80
N GLN A 542 1.87 -31.86 -9.73
CA GLN A 542 2.16 -30.46 -10.03
C GLN A 542 1.85 -29.55 -8.84
N ILE A 543 0.66 -29.69 -8.23
CA ILE A 543 0.25 -28.91 -7.06
C ILE A 543 1.20 -29.15 -5.88
N LYS A 544 1.63 -30.40 -5.66
CA LYS A 544 2.59 -30.73 -4.62
C LYS A 544 3.94 -30.05 -4.85
N ASN A 545 4.45 -30.09 -6.08
CA ASN A 545 5.72 -29.44 -6.43
C ASN A 545 5.63 -27.92 -6.26
N THR A 546 4.53 -27.28 -6.67
CA THR A 546 4.36 -25.83 -6.47
C THR A 546 4.25 -25.48 -4.99
N TYR A 547 3.53 -26.28 -4.20
CA TYR A 547 3.48 -26.13 -2.75
C TYR A 547 4.88 -26.22 -2.11
N ASP A 548 5.66 -27.24 -2.47
CA ASP A 548 7.00 -27.46 -1.91
C ASP A 548 7.96 -26.30 -2.26
N VAL A 549 7.87 -25.75 -3.47
CA VAL A 549 8.64 -24.57 -3.90
C VAL A 549 8.21 -23.33 -3.10
N CYS A 550 6.92 -23.01 -3.07
CA CYS A 550 6.42 -21.84 -2.34
C CYS A 550 6.71 -21.95 -0.83
N HIS A 551 6.61 -23.14 -0.25
CA HIS A 551 6.95 -23.36 1.16
C HIS A 551 8.44 -23.12 1.43
N LYS A 552 9.32 -23.56 0.52
CA LYS A 552 10.76 -23.31 0.61
C LYS A 552 11.07 -21.81 0.50
N GLU A 553 10.50 -21.11 -0.47
CA GLU A 553 10.66 -19.66 -0.63
C GLU A 553 10.17 -18.88 0.59
N LEU A 554 9.01 -19.24 1.14
CA LEU A 554 8.47 -18.61 2.35
C LEU A 554 9.39 -18.82 3.55
N LYS A 555 9.98 -20.02 3.67
CA LYS A 555 10.93 -20.33 4.75
C LYS A 555 12.23 -19.55 4.59
N GLU A 556 12.73 -19.40 3.38
CA GLU A 556 13.91 -18.57 3.08
C GLU A 556 13.62 -17.08 3.40
N TYR A 557 12.48 -16.56 2.97
CA TYR A 557 12.04 -15.20 3.31
C TYR A 557 11.95 -15.00 4.82
N GLN A 558 11.33 -15.95 5.54
CA GLN A 558 11.26 -15.90 7.00
C GLN A 558 12.65 -15.86 7.65
N THR A 559 13.61 -16.66 7.16
CA THR A 559 14.99 -16.63 7.68
C THR A 559 15.67 -15.30 7.41
N THR A 560 15.51 -14.71 6.23
CA THR A 560 16.09 -13.41 5.87
C THR A 560 15.54 -12.30 6.77
N VAL A 561 14.22 -12.21 6.93
CA VAL A 561 13.58 -11.20 7.77
C VAL A 561 14.02 -11.32 9.24
N VAL A 562 14.20 -12.55 9.74
CA VAL A 562 14.71 -12.77 11.10
C VAL A 562 16.16 -12.26 11.24
N VAL A 563 17.01 -12.52 10.26
CA VAL A 563 18.41 -12.04 10.25
C VAL A 563 18.46 -10.51 10.17
N GLU A 564 17.67 -9.90 9.30
CA GLU A 564 17.58 -8.44 9.16
C GLU A 564 17.09 -7.78 10.45
N ARG A 565 16.03 -8.31 11.07
CA ARG A 565 15.55 -7.84 12.38
C ARG A 565 16.66 -7.89 13.43
N ASP A 566 17.46 -8.95 13.46
CA ASP A 566 18.54 -9.09 14.42
C ASP A 566 19.72 -8.14 14.13
N ILE A 567 19.95 -7.78 12.87
CA ILE A 567 20.89 -6.72 12.48
C ILE A 567 20.40 -5.37 12.98
N PHE A 568 19.15 -5.00 12.66
CA PHE A 568 18.57 -3.72 13.10
C PHE A 568 18.52 -3.60 14.61
N LYS A 569 18.22 -4.69 15.33
CA LYS A 569 18.23 -4.70 16.78
C LYS A 569 19.63 -4.39 17.35
N ARG A 570 20.68 -5.00 16.79
CA ARG A 570 22.06 -4.71 17.19
C ARG A 570 22.46 -3.27 16.91
N GLU A 571 22.03 -2.72 15.78
CA GLU A 571 22.32 -1.34 15.42
C GLU A 571 21.59 -0.33 16.32
N LEU A 572 20.33 -0.62 16.65
CA LEU A 572 19.56 0.14 17.64
C LEU A 572 20.23 0.11 19.01
N GLU A 573 20.68 -1.06 19.48
CA GLU A 573 21.42 -1.19 20.74
C GLU A 573 22.74 -0.40 20.71
N LYS A 574 23.45 -0.39 19.57
CA LYS A 574 24.67 0.40 19.40
C LYS A 574 24.39 1.90 19.50
N VAL A 575 23.39 2.41 18.78
CA VAL A 575 23.02 3.83 18.83
C VAL A 575 22.52 4.24 20.21
N GLN A 576 21.76 3.37 20.89
CA GLN A 576 21.32 3.61 22.26
C GLN A 576 22.52 3.74 23.21
N ASN A 577 23.49 2.83 23.12
CA ASN A 577 24.72 2.88 23.92
C ASN A 577 25.54 4.15 23.62
N GLU A 578 25.67 4.55 22.36
CA GLU A 578 26.36 5.79 21.98
C GLU A 578 25.67 7.04 22.56
N ASN A 579 24.34 7.08 22.52
CA ASN A 579 23.56 8.14 23.14
C ASN A 579 23.73 8.17 24.66
N ASP A 580 23.69 7.02 25.33
CA ASP A 580 23.88 6.94 26.79
C ASP A 580 25.29 7.41 27.19
N VAL A 581 26.31 7.04 26.40
CA VAL A 581 27.69 7.52 26.60
C VAL A 581 27.80 9.02 26.36
N LEU A 582 27.17 9.56 25.31
CA LEU A 582 27.17 10.99 25.01
C LEU A 582 26.43 11.78 26.10
N LEU A 583 25.26 11.33 26.51
CA LEU A 583 24.50 11.90 27.63
C LEU A 583 25.34 11.90 28.91
N GLY A 584 26.01 10.78 29.22
CA GLY A 584 26.95 10.68 30.34
C GLY A 584 28.07 11.72 30.25
N LYS A 585 28.69 11.89 29.08
CA LYS A 585 29.72 12.91 28.83
C LYS A 585 29.18 14.33 28.98
N HIS A 586 27.98 14.62 28.46
CA HIS A 586 27.35 15.93 28.58
C HIS A 586 27.01 16.26 30.03
N ILE A 587 26.48 15.29 30.78
CA ILE A 587 26.20 15.43 32.21
C ILE A 587 27.50 15.67 32.99
N ALA A 588 28.55 14.89 32.72
CA ALA A 588 29.85 15.06 33.37
C ALA A 588 30.45 16.44 33.07
N LYS A 589 30.43 16.89 31.81
CA LYS A 589 30.92 18.22 31.41
C LYS A 589 30.09 19.34 32.04
N ALA A 590 28.77 19.19 32.12
CA ALA A 590 27.90 20.16 32.79
C ALA A 590 28.16 20.22 34.30
N GLN A 591 28.40 19.08 34.95
CA GLN A 591 28.78 19.02 36.36
C GLN A 591 30.16 19.66 36.59
N GLN A 592 31.13 19.41 35.71
CA GLN A 592 32.45 20.05 35.76
C GLN A 592 32.31 21.58 35.68
N MET A 593 31.62 22.11 34.65
CA MET A 593 31.42 23.55 34.51
C MET A 593 30.67 24.18 35.70
N ARG A 594 29.78 23.43 36.36
CA ARG A 594 29.06 23.90 37.56
C ARG A 594 29.94 23.90 38.82
N ASN A 595 30.88 22.96 38.91
CA ASN A 595 31.77 22.79 40.06
C ASN A 595 33.09 23.58 39.90
N GLU A 596 33.29 24.27 38.77
CA GLU A 596 34.41 25.19 38.58
C GLU A 596 34.17 26.44 39.43
N ASP A 597 34.97 26.58 40.48
CA ASP A 597 34.99 27.79 41.30
C ASP A 597 35.51 28.98 40.47
N ILE A 598 34.77 30.10 40.49
CA ILE A 598 35.19 31.34 39.82
C ILE A 598 36.31 31.97 40.65
N ASN A 599 37.54 31.54 40.36
CA ASN A 599 38.75 32.11 40.95
C ASN A 599 39.13 33.35 40.13
N LEU A 600 38.84 34.54 40.67
CA LEU A 600 39.23 35.80 40.04
C LEU A 600 40.69 36.09 40.43
N PRO A 601 41.57 36.46 39.49
CA PRO A 601 42.96 36.78 39.81
C PRO A 601 43.04 37.94 40.81
N ASP A 602 43.65 37.71 41.97
CA ASP A 602 43.76 38.71 43.04
C ASP A 602 45.01 39.60 42.85
N THR A 603 45.92 39.21 41.96
CA THR A 603 47.15 39.94 41.64
C THR A 603 47.29 40.22 40.14
N THR A 604 48.00 41.29 39.80
CA THR A 604 48.28 41.65 38.39
C THR A 604 49.10 40.59 37.65
N GLU A 605 49.94 39.84 38.37
CA GLU A 605 50.76 38.75 37.83
C GLU A 605 49.89 37.52 37.50
N GLU A 606 48.96 37.16 38.38
CA GLU A 606 47.98 36.09 38.11
C GLU A 606 47.04 36.44 36.96
N LEU A 607 46.67 37.72 36.79
CA LEU A 607 45.85 38.15 35.66
C LEU A 607 46.61 38.03 34.33
N GLN A 608 47.88 38.41 34.29
CA GLN A 608 48.71 38.24 33.09
C GLN A 608 48.92 36.77 32.74
N PHE A 609 49.17 35.92 33.75
CA PHE A 609 49.25 34.48 33.58
C PHE A 609 47.94 33.88 33.06
N TYR A 610 46.80 34.28 33.63
CA TYR A 610 45.47 33.85 33.18
C TYR A 610 45.19 34.27 31.73
N CYS A 611 45.52 35.52 31.35
CA CYS A 611 45.39 35.98 29.97
C CYS A 611 46.26 35.16 29.00
N LEU A 612 47.51 34.86 29.37
CA LEU A 612 48.39 34.01 28.56
C LEU A 612 47.86 32.58 28.45
N GLN A 613 47.39 32.00 29.55
CA GLN A 613 46.78 30.68 29.58
C GLN A 613 45.54 30.62 28.67
N LYS A 614 44.67 31.64 28.73
CA LYS A 614 43.52 31.74 27.83
C LYS A 614 43.93 31.94 26.38
N GLN A 615 44.99 32.69 26.11
CA GLN A 615 45.54 32.83 24.76
C GLN A 615 46.05 31.48 24.21
N GLU A 616 46.75 30.70 25.03
CA GLU A 616 47.28 29.37 24.70
C GLU A 616 46.16 28.35 24.49
N GLU A 617 45.13 28.33 25.35
CA GLU A 617 43.92 27.53 25.16
C GLU A 617 43.23 27.88 23.83
N LEU A 618 43.12 29.17 23.49
CA LEU A 618 42.48 29.64 22.26
C LEU A 618 43.29 29.25 21.01
N ILE A 619 44.62 29.31 21.09
CA ILE A 619 45.52 28.83 20.03
C ILE A 619 45.35 27.32 19.84
N THR A 620 45.32 26.56 20.93
CA THR A 620 45.17 25.10 20.90
C THR A 620 43.83 24.68 20.30
N ILE A 621 42.74 25.35 20.70
CA ILE A 621 41.40 25.12 20.14
C ILE A 621 41.35 25.48 18.65
N LYS A 622 41.98 26.59 18.24
CA LYS A 622 42.05 26.97 16.82
C LYS A 622 42.81 25.95 15.99
N ALA A 623 43.97 25.48 16.47
CA ALA A 623 44.75 24.45 15.79
C ALA A 623 43.98 23.12 15.68
N ALA A 624 43.31 22.69 16.75
CA ALA A 624 42.48 21.48 16.73
C ALA A 624 41.30 21.61 15.74
N LYS A 625 40.66 22.79 15.69
CA LYS A 625 39.61 23.09 14.72
C LYS A 625 40.12 23.02 13.28
N GLU A 626 41.27 23.62 12.99
CA GLU A 626 41.89 23.62 11.66
C GLU A 626 42.21 22.18 11.20
N ASN A 627 42.82 21.37 12.06
CA ASN A 627 43.09 19.96 11.77
C ASN A 627 41.81 19.16 11.50
N MET A 628 40.74 19.42 12.26
CA MET A 628 39.43 18.77 12.05
C MET A 628 38.81 19.22 10.71
N GLU A 629 38.91 20.49 10.36
CA GLU A 629 38.44 21.01 9.06
C GLU A 629 39.23 20.41 7.89
N GLU A 630 40.55 20.22 8.03
CA GLU A 630 41.37 19.53 7.03
C GLU A 630 40.99 18.06 6.88
N ALA A 631 40.77 17.34 7.99
CA ALA A 631 40.30 15.96 7.96
C ALA A 631 38.94 15.84 7.25
N LEU A 632 37.98 16.70 7.61
CA LEU A 632 36.66 16.73 6.96
C LEU A 632 36.76 17.06 5.46
N LYS A 633 37.65 17.98 5.06
CA LYS A 633 37.92 18.25 3.64
C LYS A 633 38.48 17.02 2.93
N GLY A 634 39.36 16.27 3.59
CA GLY A 634 39.89 15.00 3.10
C GLY A 634 38.80 13.95 2.88
N ASP A 635 37.92 13.77 3.87
CA ASP A 635 36.79 12.84 3.79
C ASP A 635 35.81 13.22 2.68
N ILE A 636 35.48 14.51 2.55
CA ILE A 636 34.65 15.02 1.44
C ILE A 636 35.28 14.71 0.09
N GLN A 637 36.60 14.89 -0.05
CA GLN A 637 37.29 14.59 -1.30
C GLN A 637 37.29 13.08 -1.60
N MET A 638 37.46 12.22 -0.59
CA MET A 638 37.38 10.78 -0.74
C MET A 638 35.98 10.34 -1.16
N LEU A 639 34.93 10.82 -0.47
CA LEU A 639 33.54 10.53 -0.81
C LEU A 639 33.19 11.01 -2.21
N LYS A 640 33.69 12.18 -2.62
CA LYS A 640 33.51 12.69 -3.99
C LYS A 640 34.19 11.78 -5.02
N ASN A 641 35.40 11.31 -4.75
CA ASN A 641 36.10 10.37 -5.63
C ASN A 641 35.37 9.02 -5.72
N GLN A 642 34.85 8.52 -4.60
CA GLN A 642 34.05 7.29 -4.57
C GLN A 642 32.75 7.47 -5.37
N LEU A 643 32.01 8.55 -5.15
CA LEU A 643 30.77 8.86 -5.88
C LEU A 643 31.03 8.97 -7.39
N MET A 644 32.12 9.65 -7.79
CA MET A 644 32.52 9.73 -9.19
C MET A 644 32.87 8.35 -9.76
N GLY A 645 33.58 7.52 -8.99
CA GLY A 645 33.88 6.13 -9.37
C GLY A 645 32.61 5.31 -9.60
N GLU A 646 31.69 5.32 -8.63
CA GLU A 646 30.39 4.66 -8.71
C GLU A 646 29.59 5.15 -9.91
N GLN A 647 29.55 6.45 -10.17
CA GLN A 647 28.89 7.04 -11.33
C GLN A 647 29.48 6.52 -12.64
N THR A 648 30.81 6.47 -12.79
CA THR A 648 31.43 5.91 -14.01
C THR A 648 31.14 4.42 -14.17
N THR A 649 31.05 3.65 -13.08
CA THR A 649 30.67 2.23 -13.17
C THR A 649 29.21 2.04 -13.54
N LYS A 650 28.33 2.91 -13.01
CA LYS A 650 26.91 2.93 -13.34
C LYS A 650 26.70 3.24 -14.82
N GLU A 651 27.34 4.27 -15.34
CA GLU A 651 27.29 4.64 -16.77
C GLU A 651 27.74 3.47 -17.66
N ARG A 652 28.82 2.77 -17.30
CA ARG A 652 29.27 1.56 -18.05
C ARG A 652 28.24 0.42 -18.03
N LEU A 653 27.57 0.22 -16.92
CA LEU A 653 26.50 -0.80 -16.81
C LEU A 653 25.28 -0.38 -17.63
N GLU A 654 24.89 0.89 -17.60
CA GLU A 654 23.82 1.45 -18.42
C GLU A 654 24.13 1.28 -19.92
N ASP A 655 25.37 1.55 -20.36
CA ASP A 655 25.82 1.32 -21.73
C ASP A 655 25.74 -0.16 -22.12
N THR A 656 26.15 -1.06 -21.22
CA THR A 656 26.10 -2.51 -21.44
C THR A 656 24.67 -3.00 -21.59
N TYR A 657 23.77 -2.58 -20.69
CA TYR A 657 22.35 -2.95 -20.76
C TYR A 657 21.66 -2.35 -21.99
N THR A 658 22.04 -1.14 -22.39
CA THR A 658 21.53 -0.53 -23.63
C THR A 658 21.93 -1.36 -24.84
N GLN A 659 23.19 -1.82 -24.89
CA GLN A 659 23.66 -2.72 -25.94
C GLN A 659 22.94 -4.09 -25.93
N GLU A 660 22.69 -4.67 -24.75
CA GLU A 660 21.91 -5.91 -24.62
C GLU A 660 20.46 -5.74 -25.09
N LEU A 661 19.82 -4.62 -24.75
CA LEU A 661 18.46 -4.29 -25.21
C LEU A 661 18.42 -4.17 -26.73
N ASP A 662 19.39 -3.50 -27.35
CA ASP A 662 19.46 -3.37 -28.80
C ASP A 662 19.70 -4.72 -29.49
N ASN A 663 20.56 -5.56 -28.93
CA ASN A 663 20.77 -6.93 -29.41
C ASN A 663 19.49 -7.78 -29.30
N LEU A 664 18.72 -7.64 -28.23
CA LEU A 664 17.44 -8.36 -28.07
C LEU A 664 16.38 -7.84 -29.04
N ARG A 665 16.32 -6.54 -29.29
CA ARG A 665 15.44 -5.93 -30.30
C ARG A 665 15.77 -6.44 -31.70
N GLU A 666 17.06 -6.52 -32.05
CA GLU A 666 17.48 -7.08 -33.33
C GLU A 666 17.07 -8.55 -33.46
N LYS A 667 17.32 -9.37 -32.44
CA LYS A 667 16.89 -10.78 -32.42
C LYS A 667 15.37 -10.92 -32.55
N LEU A 668 14.61 -10.06 -31.88
CA LEU A 668 13.15 -10.05 -32.00
C LEU A 668 12.71 -9.72 -33.42
N GLY A 669 13.31 -8.70 -34.05
CA GLY A 669 13.03 -8.35 -35.44
C GLY A 669 13.33 -9.48 -36.43
N ILE A 670 14.43 -10.22 -36.21
CA ILE A 670 14.74 -11.41 -37.02
C ILE A 670 13.68 -12.50 -36.82
N LEU A 671 13.28 -12.78 -35.58
CA LEU A 671 12.23 -13.78 -35.28
C LEU A 671 10.88 -13.40 -35.89
N GLU A 672 10.51 -12.11 -35.83
CA GLU A 672 9.29 -11.60 -36.47
C GLU A 672 9.34 -11.77 -37.99
N SER A 673 10.48 -11.48 -38.63
CA SER A 673 10.68 -11.71 -40.07
C SER A 673 10.54 -13.19 -40.42
N VAL A 674 11.17 -14.09 -39.67
CA VAL A 674 11.05 -15.55 -39.89
C VAL A 674 9.62 -16.03 -39.67
N GLN A 675 8.92 -15.50 -38.68
CA GLN A 675 7.52 -15.84 -38.44
C GLN A 675 6.60 -15.38 -39.60
N GLN A 676 6.85 -14.21 -40.18
CA GLN A 676 6.14 -13.74 -41.36
C GLN A 676 6.39 -14.64 -42.57
N GLU A 677 7.65 -15.05 -42.80
CA GLU A 677 8.02 -15.96 -43.88
C GLU A 677 7.36 -17.35 -43.70
N LEU A 678 7.37 -17.89 -42.48
CA LEU A 678 6.70 -19.15 -42.16
C LEU A 678 5.19 -19.09 -42.43
N LYS A 679 4.51 -17.99 -42.06
CA LYS A 679 3.09 -17.80 -42.34
C LYS A 679 2.81 -17.75 -43.84
N LEU A 680 3.66 -17.08 -44.61
CA LEU A 680 3.54 -17.03 -46.07
C LEU A 680 3.67 -18.44 -46.66
N GLN A 681 4.64 -19.22 -46.18
CA GLN A 681 4.86 -20.58 -46.66
C GLN A 681 3.73 -21.53 -46.25
N GLN A 682 3.14 -21.37 -45.06
CA GLN A 682 1.92 -22.10 -44.66
C GLN A 682 0.75 -21.79 -45.59
N SER A 683 0.50 -20.52 -45.91
CA SER A 683 -0.54 -20.13 -46.87
C SER A 683 -0.33 -20.76 -48.25
N GLN A 684 0.92 -20.84 -48.71
CA GLN A 684 1.26 -21.49 -49.99
C GLN A 684 1.01 -22.99 -49.95
N ASN A 685 1.38 -23.66 -48.85
CA ASN A 685 1.11 -25.09 -48.67
C ASN A 685 -0.39 -25.36 -48.62
N ASP A 686 -1.18 -24.55 -47.91
CA ASP A 686 -2.65 -24.68 -47.87
C ASP A 686 -3.29 -24.53 -49.26
N GLU A 687 -2.74 -23.65 -50.10
CA GLU A 687 -3.20 -23.47 -51.47
C GLU A 687 -2.84 -24.67 -52.36
N LEU A 688 -1.63 -25.21 -52.20
CA LEU A 688 -1.20 -26.44 -52.88
C LEU A 688 -2.05 -27.64 -52.45
N ASP A 689 -2.34 -27.79 -51.16
CA ASP A 689 -3.20 -28.86 -50.64
C ASP A 689 -4.63 -28.76 -51.18
N LYS A 690 -5.20 -27.54 -51.24
CA LYS A 690 -6.49 -27.31 -51.92
C LYS A 690 -6.43 -27.73 -53.40
N ARG A 691 -5.32 -27.42 -54.08
CA ARG A 691 -5.13 -27.79 -55.49
C ARG A 691 -5.02 -29.30 -55.67
N ILE A 692 -4.30 -29.98 -54.79
CA ILE A 692 -4.16 -31.44 -54.78
C ILE A 692 -5.53 -32.09 -54.53
N ASN A 693 -6.27 -31.62 -53.53
CA ASN A 693 -7.61 -32.15 -53.22
C ASN A 693 -8.58 -31.97 -54.39
N ALA A 694 -8.58 -30.81 -55.05
CA ALA A 694 -9.40 -30.59 -56.25
C ALA A 694 -9.04 -31.55 -57.39
N LEU A 695 -7.74 -31.79 -57.61
CA LEU A 695 -7.28 -32.76 -58.63
C LEU A 695 -7.64 -34.21 -58.27
N LEU A 696 -7.57 -34.58 -57.00
CA LEU A 696 -7.99 -35.91 -56.52
C LEU A 696 -9.49 -36.13 -56.75
N GLU A 697 -10.30 -35.10 -56.49
CA GLU A 697 -11.75 -35.16 -56.72
C GLU A 697 -12.07 -35.26 -58.22
N ASP A 698 -11.38 -34.48 -59.06
CA ASP A 698 -11.46 -34.60 -60.52
C ASP A 698 -11.06 -36.01 -61.01
N LEU A 699 -10.02 -36.61 -60.43
CA LEU A 699 -9.61 -37.97 -60.76
C LEU A 699 -10.67 -39.00 -60.33
N LYS A 700 -11.22 -38.88 -59.13
CA LYS A 700 -12.28 -39.76 -58.64
C LYS A 700 -13.52 -39.71 -59.54
N THR A 701 -13.96 -38.52 -59.95
CA THR A 701 -15.10 -38.41 -60.87
C THR A 701 -14.81 -39.02 -62.24
N ARG A 702 -13.55 -38.99 -62.70
CA ARG A 702 -13.12 -39.69 -63.93
C ARG A 702 -13.10 -41.20 -63.74
N GLU A 703 -12.62 -41.70 -62.61
CA GLU A 703 -12.64 -43.13 -62.27
C GLU A 703 -14.08 -43.67 -62.20
N GLU A 704 -15.00 -42.94 -61.57
CA GLU A 704 -16.43 -43.26 -61.52
C GLU A 704 -17.04 -43.34 -62.93
N LYS A 705 -16.71 -42.38 -63.81
CA LYS A 705 -17.13 -42.41 -65.22
C LYS A 705 -16.55 -43.59 -65.98
N ILE A 706 -15.27 -43.91 -65.77
CA ILE A 706 -14.62 -45.08 -66.39
C ILE A 706 -15.31 -46.36 -65.92
N SER A 707 -15.57 -46.50 -64.62
CA SER A 707 -16.28 -47.65 -64.05
C SER A 707 -17.70 -47.78 -64.61
N HIS A 708 -18.43 -46.67 -64.75
CA HIS A 708 -19.76 -46.68 -65.38
C HIS A 708 -19.70 -47.11 -66.85
N LEU A 709 -18.73 -46.60 -67.63
CA LEU A 709 -18.54 -47.00 -69.02
C LEU A 709 -18.13 -48.48 -69.14
N GLN A 710 -17.31 -49.00 -68.22
CA GLN A 710 -16.96 -50.42 -68.16
C GLN A 710 -18.20 -51.29 -67.89
N ALA A 711 -19.05 -50.91 -66.93
CA ALA A 711 -20.29 -51.62 -66.64
C ALA A 711 -21.25 -51.64 -67.85
N GLN A 712 -21.38 -50.52 -68.58
CA GLN A 712 -22.16 -50.47 -69.82
C GLN A 712 -21.60 -51.41 -70.91
N ILE A 713 -20.28 -51.51 -71.03
CA ILE A 713 -19.63 -52.43 -71.98
C ILE A 713 -19.91 -53.89 -71.59
N GLU A 714 -19.82 -54.22 -70.30
CA GLU A 714 -20.13 -55.57 -69.80
C GLU A 714 -21.60 -55.95 -70.06
N GLU A 715 -22.54 -55.04 -69.84
CA GLU A 715 -23.96 -55.26 -70.12
C GLU A 715 -24.22 -55.49 -71.62
N LEU A 716 -23.57 -54.72 -72.50
CA LEU A 716 -23.65 -54.91 -73.95
C LEU A 716 -23.00 -56.23 -74.42
N LEU A 717 -21.95 -56.69 -73.73
CA LEU A 717 -21.33 -58.00 -73.99
C LEU A 717 -22.21 -59.17 -73.51
N ALA A 718 -22.92 -59.01 -72.39
CA ALA A 718 -23.84 -60.02 -71.86
C ALA A 718 -25.15 -60.15 -72.67
N ALA A 719 -25.56 -59.08 -73.36
CA ALA A 719 -26.75 -59.07 -74.22
C ALA A 719 -26.54 -59.72 -75.61
N LYS A 720 -25.32 -60.17 -75.91
CA LYS A 720 -24.91 -60.70 -77.22
C LYS A 720 -24.61 -62.18 -77.13
#